data_AF-A0A2D5ZMD0-F1
#
_entry.id   AF-A0A2D5ZMD0-F1
#
_cell.length_a   1.000
_cell.length_b   1.000
_cell.length_c   1.000
_cell.angle_alpha   90.00
_cell.angle_beta   90.00
_cell.angle_gamma   90.00
#
_symmetry.space_group_name_H-M   'P 1'
#
loop_
_entity.id
_entity.type
_entity.pdbx_description
1 polymer ?
#
loop_
_entity_poly.entity_id
_entity_poly.type
_entity_poly.pdbx_seq_one_letter_code
_entity_poly.pdbx_strand_id
1 'polypeptide(L)'
;MMRKATGGGRVTGAATLLLALGALASAEEAAPVDQAVEAVETLRSASRERVDRIEQLEQSFHSRHERAIARLDRVVRAYPEDPKAAALGFQLAELLFAHERAEHLVRFENLDAFEGEAPIADYSRSKAAYRALLEAHPDAPEAAGALYGLAYCLREEGANDKALERYAELVDRFSDSTYAPEAHLRMGEEYFDANRLEHAAESYRSVLASPDSPLYEEALYKLGWTYYRLSRYADAISVFTYLVDDTEAGEALGGMASEAKSYIAISFSEFSGVEGLQSYLQRIGDRSYGAELLLSLGGLFRGEGEFQTAERAFRGFVENYPEHKEAPRAQRELVEVLELQEQEGEALAARARYSSLFGPGTTWADEWVADDQAVDVRRSAEEFHYSSAAGLHGRARDAADAEGLRRAVDLYASFLDRYPQSDRKLQVAMQRADAWLDLEQPGAAADHFVAAADIADLLPESSAIAANALYNAIHSLNAAGVEVGTSNFERMSTTIDRLAEQHAGDERIPSLWMRRAELHFDAELHAEAAEDFVRCAGNAFDSELAVRATEMVARSYFEVGRFAEAEEWAAKMDPAIESSSALRAAAIYRQAETLRDAGEASEAAAHFLRVVAIDPLAEGNDAALYDAATAWLGAGEAELAARDFERIPAEYPDSDLAKDALRQAAVLREEAGEHTRAAVLLGRLASRTSGTKIGDDAAYYSALYWHEAGEMERARSAFAAYHSEYETDHGRNLDSRIREIRLAESAGAGADELSGRLGALLDAAERFRSAGAEVPVAILAEAQWKRIDLDLPDYREYAIRPPLQETTQRKETKMNALLDGYSRASEYRSAKWSIRSLERMGEVLEEFHRAIIGAPTPSDLSQVEAALYLMELEDYASPYGEQAIESYVAAVEMSVENGLDEPFAELARARAETFRPGIDLPLPQREGPLGAPIQLAVSAELALPELSARETEGAPAGFDPPRPGFAIGSGTRTTLWGTGLAGGIATAIMAAQGSNTGSVVALGALSTGALGIAIWAPGRDDGQEDAKSNKNYSSGDPEVDLDLKGPRVELKPDLSRGGAKMLLTVPLN
;
A
#
# COMPACT_ATOMS: atom_id res chain seq x y z
N MET A 1 -20.07 57.54 -26.42
CA MET A 1 -20.92 58.56 -25.76
C MET A 1 -20.11 59.74 -25.20
N MET A 2 -19.03 60.18 -25.88
CA MET A 2 -18.27 61.40 -25.59
C MET A 2 -18.10 62.24 -26.86
N ARG A 3 -19.20 62.73 -27.42
CA ARG A 3 -19.22 63.75 -28.49
C ARG A 3 -20.51 64.54 -28.35
N LYS A 4 -20.53 65.48 -27.40
CA LYS A 4 -21.50 66.60 -27.27
C LYS A 4 -21.20 67.35 -25.96
N ALA A 5 -20.10 68.10 -25.94
CA ALA A 5 -19.84 69.12 -24.91
C ALA A 5 -18.70 70.03 -25.35
N THR A 6 -18.94 70.85 -26.36
CA THR A 6 -18.09 72.00 -26.68
C THR A 6 -18.97 73.23 -26.76
N GLY A 7 -19.50 73.63 -25.60
CA GLY A 7 -19.99 74.97 -25.34
C GLY A 7 -18.92 75.68 -24.51
N GLY A 8 -18.11 76.49 -25.19
CA GLY A 8 -17.11 77.36 -24.57
C GLY A 8 -17.79 78.32 -23.59
N GLY A 9 -17.14 78.57 -22.45
CA GLY A 9 -17.60 79.56 -21.46
C GLY A 9 -17.85 79.02 -20.06
N ARG A 10 -18.11 77.71 -19.87
CA ARG A 10 -18.26 77.11 -18.53
C ARG A 10 -17.05 76.29 -18.04
N VAL A 11 -16.07 76.04 -18.91
CA VAL A 11 -14.94 75.13 -18.63
C VAL A 11 -13.91 75.76 -17.68
N THR A 12 -13.72 77.08 -17.70
CA THR A 12 -12.79 77.76 -16.78
C THR A 12 -13.26 77.67 -15.32
N GLY A 13 -14.57 77.72 -15.05
CA GLY A 13 -15.11 77.54 -13.70
C GLY A 13 -14.93 76.11 -13.16
N ALA A 14 -15.12 75.10 -14.01
CA ALA A 14 -15.01 73.68 -13.63
C ALA A 14 -13.56 73.22 -13.46
N ALA A 15 -12.63 73.66 -14.33
CA ALA A 15 -11.22 73.33 -14.23
C ALA A 15 -10.55 73.98 -13.00
N THR A 16 -10.97 75.20 -12.63
CA THR A 16 -10.46 75.89 -11.44
C THR A 16 -10.99 75.25 -10.14
N LEU A 17 -12.22 74.73 -10.16
CA LEU A 17 -12.80 73.96 -9.04
C LEU A 17 -12.09 72.60 -8.87
N LEU A 18 -11.73 71.92 -9.97
CA LEU A 18 -11.00 70.66 -9.97
C LEU A 18 -9.54 70.80 -9.52
N LEU A 19 -8.86 71.88 -9.90
CA LEU A 19 -7.51 72.20 -9.40
C LEU A 19 -7.51 72.58 -7.92
N ALA A 20 -8.53 73.32 -7.45
CA ALA A 20 -8.69 73.63 -6.03
C ALA A 20 -9.02 72.38 -5.19
N LEU A 21 -9.86 71.48 -5.71
CA LEU A 21 -10.15 70.18 -5.09
C LEU A 21 -8.92 69.24 -5.10
N GLY A 22 -8.10 69.29 -6.15
CA GLY A 22 -6.83 68.55 -6.24
C GLY A 22 -5.78 69.02 -5.23
N ALA A 23 -5.67 70.33 -4.99
CA ALA A 23 -4.76 70.89 -3.99
C ALA A 23 -5.22 70.63 -2.54
N LEU A 24 -6.53 70.52 -2.29
CA LEU A 24 -7.10 70.12 -1.00
C LEU A 24 -6.91 68.63 -0.69
N ALA A 25 -6.73 67.78 -1.72
CA ALA A 25 -6.48 66.35 -1.54
C ALA A 25 -5.01 66.02 -1.23
N SER A 26 -4.08 66.96 -1.43
CA SER A 26 -2.63 66.75 -1.27
C SER A 26 -2.01 67.43 -0.04
N ALA A 27 -2.80 68.05 0.85
CA ALA A 27 -2.30 68.69 2.06
C ALA A 27 -2.61 67.83 3.30
N GLU A 28 -1.57 67.26 3.91
CA GLU A 28 -1.65 66.39 5.12
C GLU A 28 -2.00 67.13 6.42
N GLU A 29 -2.19 68.46 6.40
CA GLU A 29 -2.71 69.22 7.54
C GLU A 29 -4.00 69.96 7.15
N ALA A 30 -5.09 69.64 7.86
CA ALA A 30 -6.40 70.22 7.64
C ALA A 30 -6.41 71.73 7.92
N ALA A 31 -6.30 72.56 6.88
CA ALA A 31 -6.72 73.95 6.94
C ALA A 31 -8.26 74.01 7.12
N PRO A 32 -8.81 74.87 7.99
CA PRO A 32 -10.25 74.95 8.23
C PRO A 32 -11.00 75.35 6.96
N VAL A 33 -12.12 74.68 6.70
CA VAL A 33 -13.01 74.82 5.52
C VAL A 33 -13.31 76.28 5.13
N ASP A 34 -13.33 77.19 6.12
CA ASP A 34 -13.55 78.62 5.90
C ASP A 34 -12.48 79.27 4.99
N GLN A 35 -11.22 78.85 5.06
CA GLN A 35 -10.15 79.36 4.18
C GLN A 35 -10.29 78.87 2.74
N ALA A 36 -10.82 77.65 2.54
CA ALA A 36 -11.10 77.11 1.21
C ALA A 36 -12.30 77.81 0.55
N VAL A 37 -13.32 78.18 1.33
CA VAL A 37 -14.47 78.96 0.83
C VAL A 37 -14.02 80.36 0.42
N GLU A 38 -13.19 81.04 1.22
CA GLU A 38 -12.64 82.36 0.89
C GLU A 38 -11.74 82.32 -0.36
N ALA A 39 -10.93 81.27 -0.53
CA ALA A 39 -10.12 81.04 -1.73
C ALA A 39 -10.96 80.80 -3.00
N VAL A 40 -12.07 80.08 -2.89
CA VAL A 40 -13.01 79.86 -4.01
C VAL A 40 -13.76 81.14 -4.36
N GLU A 41 -14.15 81.96 -3.38
CA GLU A 41 -14.78 83.26 -3.63
C GLU A 41 -13.81 84.27 -4.26
N THR A 42 -12.54 84.28 -3.85
CA THR A 42 -11.50 85.10 -4.50
C THR A 42 -11.17 84.62 -5.90
N LEU A 43 -11.13 83.31 -6.17
CA LEU A 43 -10.97 82.78 -7.53
C LEU A 43 -12.19 83.10 -8.41
N ARG A 44 -13.41 83.06 -7.86
CA ARG A 44 -14.63 83.46 -8.57
C ARG A 44 -14.66 84.96 -8.89
N SER A 45 -14.27 85.82 -7.95
CA SER A 45 -14.21 87.27 -8.18
C SER A 45 -13.10 87.63 -9.18
N ALA A 46 -11.91 87.03 -9.06
CA ALA A 46 -10.82 87.19 -10.03
C ALA A 46 -11.20 86.65 -11.42
N SER A 47 -11.99 85.58 -11.49
CA SER A 47 -12.50 85.05 -12.77
C SER A 47 -13.52 86.00 -13.41
N ARG A 48 -14.44 86.58 -12.64
CA ARG A 48 -15.37 87.62 -13.14
C ARG A 48 -14.63 88.85 -13.63
N GLU A 49 -13.66 89.35 -12.86
CA GLU A 49 -12.87 90.51 -13.27
C GLU A 49 -12.05 90.25 -14.55
N ARG A 50 -11.57 89.01 -14.74
CA ARG A 50 -10.93 88.59 -16.00
C ARG A 50 -11.92 88.56 -17.17
N VAL A 51 -13.14 88.04 -16.96
CA VAL A 51 -14.19 88.02 -18.00
C VAL A 51 -14.58 89.45 -18.37
N ASP A 52 -14.86 90.32 -17.41
CA ASP A 52 -15.19 91.73 -17.67
C ASP A 52 -14.05 92.46 -18.40
N ARG A 53 -12.78 92.12 -18.08
CA ARG A 53 -11.60 92.68 -18.76
C ARG A 53 -11.44 92.13 -20.18
N ILE A 54 -11.76 90.86 -20.42
CA ILE A 54 -11.78 90.27 -21.76
C ILE A 54 -12.85 90.96 -22.61
N GLU A 55 -14.07 91.14 -22.10
CA GLU A 55 -15.16 91.84 -22.80
C GLU A 55 -14.78 93.31 -23.13
N GLN A 56 -14.15 94.02 -22.19
CA GLN A 56 -13.65 95.38 -22.45
C GLN A 56 -12.54 95.41 -23.50
N LEU A 57 -11.62 94.43 -23.47
CA LEU A 57 -10.55 94.31 -24.46
C LEU A 57 -11.12 93.98 -25.85
N GLU A 58 -12.11 93.09 -25.94
CA GLU A 58 -12.82 92.73 -27.17
C GLU A 58 -13.55 93.93 -27.78
N GLN A 59 -14.31 94.69 -26.98
CA GLN A 59 -14.95 95.93 -27.44
C GLN A 59 -13.92 96.97 -27.92
N SER A 60 -12.80 97.11 -27.20
CA SER A 60 -11.71 98.01 -27.59
C SER A 60 -11.01 97.58 -28.89
N PHE A 61 -10.91 96.27 -29.12
CA PHE A 61 -10.28 95.66 -30.28
C PHE A 61 -11.17 95.83 -31.51
N HIS A 62 -12.46 95.50 -31.37
CA HIS A 62 -13.48 95.70 -32.41
C HIS A 62 -13.56 97.18 -32.87
N SER A 63 -13.58 98.13 -31.93
CA SER A 63 -13.57 99.58 -32.23
C SER A 63 -12.27 100.05 -32.93
N ARG A 64 -11.13 99.41 -32.65
CA ARG A 64 -9.86 99.72 -33.34
C ARG A 64 -9.84 99.15 -34.75
N HIS A 65 -10.32 97.92 -34.95
CA HIS A 65 -10.46 97.29 -36.26
C HIS A 65 -11.39 98.09 -37.18
N GLU A 66 -12.58 98.48 -36.73
CA GLU A 66 -13.52 99.29 -37.54
C GLU A 66 -12.91 100.63 -37.98
N ARG A 67 -12.17 101.30 -37.10
CA ARG A 67 -11.45 102.54 -37.46
C ARG A 67 -10.32 102.30 -38.47
N ALA A 68 -9.61 101.18 -38.35
CA ALA A 68 -8.56 100.80 -39.29
C ALA A 68 -9.14 100.43 -40.66
N ILE A 69 -10.23 99.66 -40.71
CA ILE A 69 -11.00 99.34 -41.92
C ILE A 69 -11.44 100.64 -42.62
N ALA A 70 -12.08 101.56 -41.90
CA ALA A 70 -12.54 102.83 -42.48
C ALA A 70 -11.39 103.71 -43.02
N ARG A 71 -10.21 103.66 -42.38
CA ARG A 71 -9.02 104.39 -42.84
C ARG A 71 -8.42 103.76 -44.10
N LEU A 72 -8.27 102.43 -44.12
CA LEU A 72 -7.74 101.70 -45.26
C LEU A 72 -8.68 101.80 -46.47
N ASP A 73 -9.99 101.62 -46.28
CA ASP A 73 -11.01 101.76 -47.33
C ASP A 73 -10.98 103.15 -47.98
N ARG A 74 -10.85 104.22 -47.18
CA ARG A 74 -10.72 105.58 -47.71
C ARG A 74 -9.46 105.75 -48.59
N VAL A 75 -8.33 105.18 -48.17
CA VAL A 75 -7.06 105.32 -48.90
C VAL A 75 -7.08 104.51 -50.20
N VAL A 76 -7.54 103.25 -50.14
CA VAL A 76 -7.60 102.35 -51.30
C VAL A 76 -8.56 102.91 -52.36
N ARG A 77 -9.74 103.44 -51.96
CA ARG A 77 -10.70 104.07 -52.89
C ARG A 77 -10.20 105.38 -53.50
N ALA A 78 -9.38 106.15 -52.79
CA ALA A 78 -8.86 107.42 -53.29
C ALA A 78 -7.74 107.24 -54.32
N TYR A 79 -7.03 106.10 -54.28
CA TYR A 79 -5.88 105.80 -55.14
C TYR A 79 -5.93 104.37 -55.71
N PRO A 80 -6.98 103.99 -56.46
CA PRO A 80 -7.22 102.59 -56.85
C PRO A 80 -6.21 102.02 -57.86
N GLU A 81 -5.41 102.86 -58.53
CA GLU A 81 -4.42 102.45 -59.54
C GLU A 81 -2.97 102.52 -59.02
N ASP A 82 -2.73 102.99 -57.78
CA ASP A 82 -1.38 103.07 -57.21
C ASP A 82 -0.88 101.65 -56.88
N PRO A 83 0.32 101.24 -57.32
CA PRO A 83 0.87 99.92 -56.98
C PRO A 83 0.92 99.63 -55.47
N LYS A 84 1.01 100.66 -54.62
CA LYS A 84 0.96 100.52 -53.15
C LYS A 84 -0.46 100.32 -52.60
N ALA A 85 -1.49 100.62 -53.39
CA ALA A 85 -2.87 100.37 -53.03
C ALA A 85 -3.22 98.88 -53.03
N ALA A 86 -2.51 98.04 -53.81
CA ALA A 86 -2.65 96.58 -53.75
C ALA A 86 -2.33 96.04 -52.35
N ALA A 87 -1.19 96.40 -51.77
CA ALA A 87 -0.80 96.02 -50.41
C ALA A 87 -1.82 96.47 -49.35
N LEU A 88 -2.26 97.73 -49.43
CA LEU A 88 -3.24 98.29 -48.49
C LEU A 88 -4.66 97.70 -48.69
N GLY A 89 -5.02 97.38 -49.93
CA GLY A 89 -6.26 96.73 -50.30
C GLY A 89 -6.31 95.28 -49.81
N PHE A 90 -5.18 94.57 -49.86
CA PHE A 90 -5.06 93.23 -49.31
C PHE A 90 -5.19 93.26 -47.79
N GLN A 91 -4.47 94.18 -47.12
CA GLN A 91 -4.62 94.39 -45.68
C GLN A 91 -6.06 94.76 -45.27
N LEU A 92 -6.75 95.58 -46.08
CA LEU A 92 -8.16 95.89 -45.87
C LEU A 92 -9.03 94.63 -45.98
N ALA A 93 -8.82 93.79 -46.99
CA ALA A 93 -9.59 92.58 -47.22
C ALA A 93 -9.39 91.52 -46.11
N GLU A 94 -8.14 91.32 -45.67
CA GLU A 94 -7.79 90.47 -44.52
C GLU A 94 -8.43 90.98 -43.22
N LEU A 95 -8.41 92.29 -42.99
CA LEU A 95 -8.99 92.90 -41.80
C LEU A 95 -10.53 92.81 -41.80
N LEU A 96 -11.15 92.99 -42.97
CA LEU A 96 -12.58 92.75 -43.18
C LEU A 96 -12.93 91.27 -42.93
N PHE A 97 -12.13 90.34 -43.45
CA PHE A 97 -12.31 88.90 -43.21
C PHE A 97 -12.25 88.56 -41.72
N ALA A 98 -11.21 89.02 -41.02
CA ALA A 98 -11.04 88.80 -39.59
C ALA A 98 -12.22 89.37 -38.78
N HIS A 99 -12.73 90.53 -39.19
CA HIS A 99 -13.91 91.14 -38.57
C HIS A 99 -15.19 90.35 -38.82
N GLU A 100 -15.51 90.04 -40.08
CA GLU A 100 -16.70 89.27 -40.46
C GLU A 100 -16.68 87.85 -39.85
N ARG A 101 -15.51 87.22 -39.77
CA ARG A 101 -15.33 85.91 -39.11
C ARG A 101 -15.56 85.99 -37.61
N ALA A 102 -15.08 87.04 -36.94
CA ALA A 102 -15.35 87.25 -35.53
C ALA A 102 -16.85 87.46 -35.27
N GLU A 103 -17.55 88.23 -36.11
CA GLU A 103 -19.00 88.39 -36.02
C GLU A 103 -19.76 87.09 -36.28
N HIS A 104 -19.29 86.26 -37.22
CA HIS A 104 -19.86 84.95 -37.47
C HIS A 104 -19.67 84.00 -36.28
N LEU A 105 -18.46 83.94 -35.71
CA LEU A 105 -18.17 83.10 -34.54
C LEU A 105 -19.03 83.50 -33.33
N VAL A 106 -19.16 84.81 -33.05
CA VAL A 106 -20.05 85.31 -31.98
C VAL A 106 -21.51 84.93 -32.23
N ARG A 107 -21.98 84.99 -33.49
CA ARG A 107 -23.34 84.52 -33.84
C ARG A 107 -23.50 83.01 -33.65
N PHE A 108 -22.47 82.24 -34.00
CA PHE A 108 -22.46 80.79 -33.87
C PHE A 108 -22.36 80.32 -32.40
N GLU A 109 -21.60 81.00 -31.55
CA GLU A 109 -21.51 80.70 -30.11
C GLU A 109 -22.80 81.03 -29.36
N ASN A 110 -23.54 82.05 -29.81
CA ASN A 110 -24.84 82.42 -29.26
C ASN A 110 -26.02 81.60 -29.80
N LEU A 111 -25.76 80.50 -30.55
CA LEU A 111 -26.80 79.66 -31.14
C LEU A 111 -27.71 79.01 -30.08
N ASP A 112 -27.18 78.63 -28.91
CA ASP A 112 -28.00 78.05 -27.83
C ASP A 112 -28.99 79.06 -27.21
N ALA A 113 -28.80 80.36 -27.42
CA ALA A 113 -29.67 81.42 -26.92
C ALA A 113 -30.80 81.80 -27.91
N PHE A 114 -30.77 81.28 -29.14
CA PHE A 114 -31.76 81.54 -30.19
C PHE A 114 -32.24 80.20 -30.78
N GLU A 115 -33.53 79.89 -30.71
CA GLU A 115 -34.13 78.75 -31.43
C GLU A 115 -34.11 79.00 -32.96
N GLY A 116 -32.94 78.93 -33.59
CA GLY A 116 -32.72 79.25 -35.00
C GLY A 116 -31.74 78.31 -35.71
N GLU A 117 -31.76 78.35 -37.04
CA GLU A 117 -30.78 77.64 -37.88
C GLU A 117 -29.36 78.21 -37.69
N ALA A 118 -28.34 77.38 -37.88
CA ALA A 118 -26.94 77.79 -37.78
C ALA A 118 -26.67 79.00 -38.70
N PRO A 119 -26.04 80.09 -38.20
CA PRO A 119 -25.77 81.27 -39.01
C PRO A 119 -24.85 80.88 -40.17
N ILE A 120 -25.30 81.13 -41.38
CA ILE A 120 -24.49 80.98 -42.59
C ILE A 120 -23.39 82.05 -42.52
N ALA A 121 -22.15 81.67 -42.83
CA ALA A 121 -21.06 82.62 -42.91
C ALA A 121 -21.37 83.68 -43.99
N ASP A 122 -21.07 84.94 -43.72
CA ASP A 122 -21.27 86.03 -44.68
C ASP A 122 -20.02 86.90 -44.70
N TYR A 123 -19.22 86.71 -45.75
CA TYR A 123 -17.98 87.43 -45.98
C TYR A 123 -18.11 88.43 -47.13
N SER A 124 -19.30 89.01 -47.31
CA SER A 124 -19.61 89.84 -48.47
C SER A 124 -18.67 91.05 -48.63
N ARG A 125 -18.26 91.73 -47.54
CA ARG A 125 -17.35 92.88 -47.63
C ARG A 125 -15.94 92.42 -47.95
N SER A 126 -15.46 91.36 -47.31
CA SER A 126 -14.13 90.78 -47.57
C SER A 126 -14.00 90.28 -49.01
N LYS A 127 -14.96 89.47 -49.50
CA LYS A 127 -14.98 89.00 -50.90
C LYS A 127 -15.03 90.14 -51.91
N ALA A 128 -15.80 91.20 -51.63
CA ALA A 128 -15.86 92.37 -52.50
C ALA A 128 -14.50 93.11 -52.54
N ALA A 129 -13.82 93.22 -51.40
CA ALA A 129 -12.49 93.83 -51.31
C ALA A 129 -11.41 93.00 -52.04
N TYR A 130 -11.40 91.67 -51.87
CA TYR A 130 -10.49 90.81 -52.63
C TYR A 130 -10.76 90.88 -54.14
N ARG A 131 -12.03 90.86 -54.58
CA ARG A 131 -12.37 91.01 -56.01
C ARG A 131 -11.92 92.36 -56.58
N ALA A 132 -12.16 93.45 -55.84
CA ALA A 132 -11.74 94.78 -56.27
C ALA A 132 -10.22 94.88 -56.42
N LEU A 133 -9.46 94.25 -55.51
CA LEU A 133 -8.00 94.15 -55.62
C LEU A 133 -7.59 93.38 -56.87
N LEU A 134 -8.21 92.22 -57.13
CA LEU A 134 -7.90 91.38 -58.28
C LEU A 134 -8.27 92.03 -59.63
N GLU A 135 -9.32 92.86 -59.66
CA GLU A 135 -9.73 93.61 -60.86
C GLU A 135 -8.79 94.78 -61.16
N ALA A 136 -8.41 95.56 -60.14
CA ALA A 136 -7.55 96.74 -60.30
C ALA A 136 -6.06 96.39 -60.42
N HIS A 137 -5.64 95.31 -59.76
CA HIS A 137 -4.23 94.90 -59.66
C HIS A 137 -4.05 93.39 -59.87
N PRO A 138 -4.40 92.87 -61.06
CA PRO A 138 -4.44 91.43 -61.32
C PRO A 138 -3.08 90.73 -61.16
N ASP A 139 -1.97 91.43 -61.35
CA ASP A 139 -0.60 90.87 -61.34
C ASP A 139 0.25 91.39 -60.15
N ALA A 140 -0.37 92.02 -59.15
CA ALA A 140 0.34 92.48 -57.96
C ALA A 140 0.84 91.30 -57.10
N PRO A 141 1.92 91.46 -56.31
CA PRO A 141 2.40 90.42 -55.39
C PRO A 141 1.31 89.89 -54.44
N GLU A 142 0.36 90.75 -54.05
CA GLU A 142 -0.76 90.39 -53.17
C GLU A 142 -1.92 89.69 -53.88
N ALA A 143 -1.93 89.63 -55.22
CA ALA A 143 -3.02 89.00 -55.99
C ALA A 143 -3.17 87.51 -55.65
N ALA A 144 -2.06 86.79 -55.43
CA ALA A 144 -2.11 85.38 -55.00
C ALA A 144 -2.76 85.23 -53.62
N GLY A 145 -2.41 86.09 -52.66
CA GLY A 145 -3.04 86.11 -51.33
C GLY A 145 -4.53 86.48 -51.42
N ALA A 146 -4.90 87.40 -52.30
CA ALA A 146 -6.29 87.81 -52.50
C ALA A 146 -7.13 86.70 -53.16
N LEU A 147 -6.58 85.94 -54.10
CA LEU A 147 -7.23 84.74 -54.66
C LEU A 147 -7.43 83.69 -53.57
N TYR A 148 -6.44 83.46 -52.71
CA TYR A 148 -6.54 82.54 -51.59
C TYR A 148 -7.63 82.96 -50.59
N GLY A 149 -7.60 84.21 -50.12
CA GLY A 149 -8.59 84.74 -49.19
C GLY A 149 -10.01 84.71 -49.77
N LEU A 150 -10.18 85.05 -51.05
CA LEU A 150 -11.46 84.96 -51.74
C LEU A 150 -11.97 83.51 -51.82
N ALA A 151 -11.09 82.57 -52.18
CA ALA A 151 -11.42 81.15 -52.25
C ALA A 151 -11.80 80.59 -50.87
N TYR A 152 -11.05 80.97 -49.82
CA TYR A 152 -11.34 80.60 -48.45
C TYR A 152 -12.72 81.11 -48.01
N CYS A 153 -13.02 82.39 -48.23
CA CYS A 153 -14.33 82.95 -47.93
C CYS A 153 -15.47 82.20 -48.64
N LEU A 154 -15.30 81.87 -49.92
CA LEU A 154 -16.30 81.12 -50.69
C LEU A 154 -16.53 79.70 -50.14
N ARG A 155 -15.46 79.04 -49.70
CA ARG A 155 -15.50 77.70 -49.09
C ARG A 155 -16.27 77.69 -47.78
N GLU A 156 -15.98 78.65 -46.90
CA GLU A 156 -16.70 78.78 -45.61
C GLU A 156 -18.20 79.09 -45.77
N GLU A 157 -18.59 79.67 -46.91
CA GLU A 157 -19.99 79.89 -47.28
C GLU A 157 -20.65 78.67 -47.93
N GLY A 158 -19.91 77.56 -48.09
CA GLY A 158 -20.35 76.34 -48.76
C GLY A 158 -20.35 76.42 -50.29
N ALA A 159 -19.80 77.48 -50.88
CA ALA A 159 -19.70 77.66 -52.33
C ALA A 159 -18.43 76.98 -52.91
N ASN A 160 -18.27 75.68 -52.64
CA ASN A 160 -17.03 74.94 -52.84
C ASN A 160 -16.58 74.90 -54.31
N ASP A 161 -17.49 74.76 -55.28
CA ASP A 161 -17.15 74.80 -56.70
C ASP A 161 -16.49 76.13 -57.10
N LYS A 162 -17.01 77.26 -56.58
CA LYS A 162 -16.45 78.59 -56.83
C LYS A 162 -15.12 78.79 -56.10
N ALA A 163 -14.97 78.22 -54.91
CA ALA A 163 -13.72 78.23 -54.19
C ALA A 163 -12.62 77.48 -54.97
N LEU A 164 -12.94 76.28 -55.48
CA LEU A 164 -12.05 75.49 -56.34
C LEU A 164 -11.61 76.26 -57.59
N GLU A 165 -12.51 76.98 -58.27
CA GLU A 165 -12.14 77.83 -59.40
C GLU A 165 -11.09 78.89 -59.02
N ARG A 166 -11.23 79.51 -57.85
CA ARG A 166 -10.29 80.55 -57.38
C ARG A 166 -8.96 79.97 -56.92
N TYR A 167 -8.96 78.82 -56.23
CA TYR A 167 -7.73 78.11 -55.89
C TYR A 167 -7.02 77.62 -57.16
N ALA A 168 -7.75 77.10 -58.15
CA ALA A 168 -7.19 76.70 -59.45
C ALA A 168 -6.56 77.90 -60.19
N GLU A 169 -7.23 79.04 -60.19
CA GLU A 169 -6.68 80.29 -60.75
C GLU A 169 -5.39 80.72 -60.04
N LEU A 170 -5.32 80.58 -58.71
CA LEU A 170 -4.12 80.88 -57.93
C LEU A 170 -2.94 80.01 -58.35
N VAL A 171 -3.13 78.69 -58.42
CA VAL A 171 -2.02 77.77 -58.70
C VAL A 171 -1.60 77.77 -60.18
N ASP A 172 -2.51 78.11 -61.11
CA ASP A 172 -2.20 78.26 -62.54
C ASP A 172 -1.42 79.55 -62.84
N ARG A 173 -1.81 80.67 -62.20
CA ARG A 173 -1.19 81.99 -62.45
C ARG A 173 0.00 82.28 -61.54
N PHE A 174 0.02 81.73 -60.33
CA PHE A 174 0.97 82.04 -59.28
C PHE A 174 1.51 80.75 -58.62
N SER A 175 1.99 79.81 -59.44
CA SER A 175 2.53 78.51 -58.99
C SER A 175 3.63 78.60 -57.93
N ASP A 176 4.45 79.67 -57.99
CA ASP A 176 5.60 79.88 -57.10
C ASP A 176 5.22 80.68 -55.83
N SER A 177 3.93 80.97 -55.63
CA SER A 177 3.44 81.72 -54.48
C SER A 177 3.54 80.93 -53.18
N THR A 178 3.79 81.63 -52.06
CA THR A 178 3.73 81.04 -50.72
C THR A 178 2.35 80.48 -50.37
N TYR A 179 1.29 80.91 -51.07
CA TYR A 179 -0.08 80.42 -50.91
C TYR A 179 -0.38 79.18 -51.78
N ALA A 180 0.45 78.85 -52.76
CA ALA A 180 0.17 77.75 -53.70
C ALA A 180 0.12 76.37 -53.02
N PRO A 181 1.04 76.00 -52.09
CA PRO A 181 0.94 74.75 -51.34
C PRO A 181 -0.36 74.63 -50.54
N GLU A 182 -0.79 75.70 -49.86
CA GLU A 182 -2.04 75.66 -49.10
C GLU A 182 -3.27 75.62 -50.01
N ALA A 183 -3.27 76.35 -51.12
CA ALA A 183 -4.33 76.25 -52.12
C ALA A 183 -4.48 74.82 -52.67
N HIS A 184 -3.37 74.16 -53.01
CA HIS A 184 -3.37 72.74 -53.41
C HIS A 184 -3.87 71.80 -52.30
N LEU A 185 -3.47 72.03 -51.04
CA LEU A 185 -3.98 71.25 -49.91
C LEU A 185 -5.50 71.40 -49.77
N ARG A 186 -6.02 72.63 -49.79
CA ARG A 186 -7.48 72.91 -49.72
C ARG A 186 -8.23 72.32 -50.90
N MET A 187 -7.71 72.44 -52.12
CA MET A 187 -8.28 71.77 -53.29
C MET A 187 -8.35 70.26 -53.09
N GLY A 188 -7.29 69.66 -52.53
CA GLY A 188 -7.25 68.25 -52.17
C GLY A 188 -8.34 67.86 -51.18
N GLU A 189 -8.54 68.65 -50.12
CA GLU A 189 -9.60 68.43 -49.12
C GLU A 189 -11.00 68.47 -49.75
N GLU A 190 -11.27 69.49 -50.56
CA GLU A 190 -12.56 69.63 -51.24
C GLU A 190 -12.83 68.47 -52.22
N TYR A 191 -11.82 68.07 -53.00
CA TYR A 191 -11.94 66.90 -53.86
C TYR A 191 -12.12 65.61 -53.08
N PHE A 192 -11.46 65.47 -51.93
CA PHE A 192 -11.57 64.31 -51.07
C PHE A 192 -12.98 64.18 -50.48
N ASP A 193 -13.53 65.27 -49.94
CA ASP A 193 -14.87 65.32 -49.36
C ASP A 193 -15.96 65.12 -50.43
N ALA A 194 -15.72 65.60 -51.66
CA ALA A 194 -16.56 65.33 -52.81
C ALA A 194 -16.39 63.90 -53.40
N ASN A 195 -15.58 63.04 -52.77
CA ASN A 195 -15.24 61.68 -53.20
C ASN A 195 -14.63 61.62 -54.62
N ARG A 196 -13.96 62.70 -55.06
CA ARG A 196 -13.17 62.78 -56.31
C ARG A 196 -11.70 62.49 -55.99
N LEU A 197 -11.45 61.27 -55.53
CA LEU A 197 -10.20 60.89 -54.87
C LEU A 197 -8.95 61.01 -55.77
N GLU A 198 -9.06 60.81 -57.08
CA GLU A 198 -7.93 60.97 -58.01
C GLU A 198 -7.48 62.42 -58.11
N HIS A 199 -8.42 63.36 -58.13
CA HIS A 199 -8.14 64.80 -58.17
C HIS A 199 -7.59 65.27 -56.81
N ALA A 200 -8.08 64.68 -55.71
CA ALA A 200 -7.52 64.91 -54.38
C ALA A 200 -6.06 64.45 -54.30
N ALA A 201 -5.77 63.24 -54.78
CA ALA A 201 -4.42 62.69 -54.80
C ALA A 201 -3.46 63.52 -55.65
N GLU A 202 -3.92 64.02 -56.81
CA GLU A 202 -3.13 64.94 -57.64
C GLU A 202 -2.85 66.26 -56.91
N SER A 203 -3.87 66.85 -56.29
CA SER A 203 -3.73 68.11 -55.55
C SER A 203 -2.78 67.98 -54.35
N TYR A 204 -2.89 66.91 -53.55
CA TYR A 204 -1.96 66.65 -52.45
C TYR A 204 -0.54 66.38 -52.95
N ARG A 205 -0.38 65.65 -54.07
CA ARG A 205 0.95 65.43 -54.67
C ARG A 205 1.60 66.74 -55.13
N SER A 206 0.83 67.70 -55.62
CA SER A 206 1.36 69.03 -55.98
C SER A 206 1.95 69.77 -54.78
N VAL A 207 1.42 69.58 -53.57
CA VAL A 207 2.04 70.14 -52.35
C VAL A 207 3.44 69.57 -52.11
N LEU A 208 3.66 68.30 -52.48
CA LEU A 208 4.96 67.61 -52.32
C LEU A 208 6.06 68.15 -53.24
N ALA A 209 5.72 68.99 -54.22
CA ALA A 209 6.71 69.72 -55.01
C ALA A 209 7.42 70.82 -54.20
N SER A 210 6.92 71.15 -53.00
CA SER A 210 7.48 72.13 -52.08
C SER A 210 7.87 71.50 -50.74
N PRO A 211 9.03 70.79 -50.65
CA PRO A 211 9.47 70.09 -49.44
C PRO A 211 9.64 70.98 -48.20
N ASP A 212 9.98 72.27 -48.40
CA ASP A 212 10.16 73.24 -47.31
C ASP A 212 8.83 73.77 -46.74
N SER A 213 7.68 73.36 -47.31
CA SER A 213 6.36 73.79 -46.86
C SER A 213 6.01 73.16 -45.51
N PRO A 214 5.48 73.93 -44.53
CA PRO A 214 4.98 73.35 -43.28
C PRO A 214 3.79 72.39 -43.47
N LEU A 215 3.20 72.37 -44.68
CA LEU A 215 2.09 71.48 -45.05
C LEU A 215 2.56 70.17 -45.72
N TYR A 216 3.87 69.99 -45.91
CA TYR A 216 4.42 68.85 -46.64
C TYR A 216 4.02 67.51 -46.01
N GLU A 217 4.22 67.37 -44.69
CA GLU A 217 3.86 66.15 -43.96
C GLU A 217 2.35 65.92 -43.90
N GLU A 218 1.55 66.98 -43.71
CA GLU A 218 0.09 66.87 -43.73
C GLU A 218 -0.42 66.41 -45.11
N ALA A 219 0.18 66.92 -46.19
CA ALA A 219 -0.14 66.50 -47.54
C ALA A 219 0.28 65.04 -47.81
N LEU A 220 1.43 64.58 -47.30
CA LEU A 220 1.82 63.16 -47.36
C LEU A 220 0.81 62.27 -46.65
N TYR A 221 0.41 62.63 -45.43
CA TYR A 221 -0.58 61.89 -44.66
C TYR A 221 -1.93 61.81 -45.41
N LYS A 222 -2.45 62.96 -45.86
CA LYS A 222 -3.72 63.01 -46.62
C LYS A 222 -3.64 62.29 -47.96
N LEU A 223 -2.48 62.32 -48.64
CA LEU A 223 -2.24 61.55 -49.85
C LEU A 223 -2.26 60.04 -49.57
N GLY A 224 -1.59 59.59 -48.52
CA GLY A 224 -1.63 58.18 -48.07
C GLY A 224 -3.06 57.72 -47.78
N TRP A 225 -3.83 58.54 -47.06
CA TRP A 225 -5.24 58.25 -46.76
C TRP A 225 -6.12 58.22 -48.02
N THR A 226 -5.84 59.11 -48.98
CA THR A 226 -6.50 59.13 -50.28
C THR A 226 -6.19 57.86 -51.09
N TYR A 227 -4.95 57.39 -51.08
CA TYR A 227 -4.60 56.11 -51.71
C TYR A 227 -5.25 54.92 -51.02
N TYR A 228 -5.34 54.93 -49.70
CA TYR A 228 -6.07 53.91 -48.95
C TYR A 228 -7.55 53.87 -49.37
N ARG A 229 -8.22 55.03 -49.44
CA ARG A 229 -9.62 55.17 -49.88
C ARG A 229 -9.85 54.77 -51.34
N LEU A 230 -8.82 54.85 -52.18
CA LEU A 230 -8.80 54.36 -53.55
C LEU A 230 -8.52 52.85 -53.66
N SER A 231 -8.36 52.14 -52.54
CA SER A 231 -7.88 50.74 -52.49
C SER A 231 -6.52 50.54 -53.17
N ARG A 232 -5.72 51.61 -53.30
CA ARG A 232 -4.36 51.59 -53.81
C ARG A 232 -3.39 51.36 -52.65
N TYR A 233 -3.54 50.22 -51.97
CA TYR A 233 -2.84 49.92 -50.72
C TYR A 233 -1.31 49.96 -50.84
N ALA A 234 -0.74 49.49 -51.95
CA ALA A 234 0.72 49.55 -52.16
C ALA A 234 1.26 51.00 -52.23
N ASP A 235 0.49 51.91 -52.83
CA ASP A 235 0.84 53.33 -52.88
C ASP A 235 0.66 53.99 -51.50
N ALA A 236 -0.42 53.65 -50.79
CA ALA A 236 -0.66 54.10 -49.42
C ALA A 236 0.47 53.67 -48.46
N ILE A 237 0.85 52.38 -48.48
CA ILE A 237 1.96 51.83 -47.69
C ILE A 237 3.25 52.58 -48.00
N SER A 238 3.54 52.83 -49.28
CA SER A 238 4.77 53.53 -49.68
C SER A 238 4.80 54.97 -49.17
N VAL A 239 3.70 55.71 -49.30
CA VAL A 239 3.60 57.11 -48.83
C VAL A 239 3.64 57.20 -47.30
N PHE A 240 2.89 56.34 -46.60
CA PHE A 240 2.92 56.31 -45.15
C PHE A 240 4.27 55.85 -44.61
N THR A 241 4.93 54.88 -45.24
CA THR A 241 6.28 54.45 -44.86
C THR A 241 7.28 55.59 -45.02
N TYR A 242 7.22 56.33 -46.12
CA TYR A 242 8.04 57.51 -46.32
C TYR A 242 7.80 58.56 -45.22
N LEU A 243 6.54 58.85 -44.90
CA LEU A 243 6.18 59.78 -43.82
C LEU A 243 6.75 59.33 -42.47
N VAL A 244 6.68 58.04 -42.14
CA VAL A 244 7.24 57.49 -40.89
C VAL A 244 8.76 57.56 -40.89
N ASP A 245 9.43 57.18 -41.97
CA ASP A 245 10.90 57.24 -42.08
C ASP A 245 11.43 58.69 -42.00
N ASP A 246 10.73 59.65 -42.62
CA ASP A 246 11.09 61.08 -42.62
C ASP A 246 10.88 61.72 -41.24
N THR A 247 9.77 61.38 -40.57
CA THR A 247 9.45 61.87 -39.22
C THR A 247 10.28 61.24 -38.12
N GLU A 248 10.73 59.99 -38.24
CA GLU A 248 11.71 59.41 -37.29
C GLU A 248 13.13 60.02 -37.46
N ALA A 249 13.39 60.69 -38.59
CA ALA A 249 14.62 61.44 -38.84
C ALA A 249 14.56 62.93 -38.40
N GLY A 250 13.39 63.45 -38.01
CA GLY A 250 13.14 64.86 -37.65
C GLY A 250 12.36 65.05 -36.33
N GLU A 251 12.46 66.22 -35.69
CA GLU A 251 11.98 66.45 -34.31
C GLU A 251 10.48 66.86 -34.15
N ALA A 252 9.62 66.75 -35.17
CA ALA A 252 8.23 67.25 -35.06
C ALA A 252 7.16 66.35 -35.70
N LEU A 253 5.95 66.38 -35.12
CA LEU A 253 4.66 65.83 -35.62
C LEU A 253 4.32 64.34 -35.36
N GLY A 254 4.72 63.81 -34.20
CA GLY A 254 4.47 62.41 -33.78
C GLY A 254 3.01 61.90 -33.75
N GLY A 255 1.99 62.75 -33.89
CA GLY A 255 0.59 62.31 -34.01
C GLY A 255 0.26 61.67 -35.36
N MET A 256 0.69 62.28 -36.47
CA MET A 256 0.39 61.78 -37.82
C MET A 256 1.21 60.53 -38.16
N ALA A 257 2.45 60.45 -37.68
CA ALA A 257 3.30 59.27 -37.85
C ALA A 257 2.70 58.02 -37.17
N SER A 258 2.13 58.15 -35.97
CA SER A 258 1.46 57.03 -35.28
C SER A 258 0.22 56.54 -36.03
N GLU A 259 -0.58 57.46 -36.58
CA GLU A 259 -1.74 57.09 -37.41
C GLU A 259 -1.30 56.48 -38.75
N ALA A 260 -0.23 56.98 -39.34
CA ALA A 260 0.37 56.42 -40.56
C ALA A 260 0.81 54.97 -40.34
N LYS A 261 1.50 54.65 -39.24
CA LYS A 261 1.84 53.26 -38.86
C LYS A 261 0.60 52.37 -38.77
N SER A 262 -0.48 52.88 -38.15
CA SER A 262 -1.76 52.17 -38.08
C SER A 262 -2.32 51.88 -39.48
N TYR A 263 -2.31 52.87 -40.37
CA TYR A 263 -2.77 52.69 -41.75
C TYR A 263 -1.86 51.80 -42.60
N ILE A 264 -0.55 51.71 -42.30
CA ILE A 264 0.33 50.70 -42.92
C ILE A 264 -0.16 49.30 -42.53
N ALA A 265 -0.38 49.04 -41.23
CA ALA A 265 -0.88 47.75 -40.76
C ALA A 265 -2.26 47.41 -41.36
N ILE A 266 -3.21 48.36 -41.37
CA ILE A 266 -4.53 48.17 -41.98
C ILE A 266 -4.41 47.94 -43.50
N SER A 267 -3.53 48.65 -44.19
CA SER A 267 -3.32 48.44 -45.63
C SER A 267 -2.76 47.06 -45.93
N PHE A 268 -1.89 46.53 -45.04
CA PHE A 268 -1.41 45.15 -45.16
C PHE A 268 -2.51 44.13 -44.87
N SER A 269 -3.37 44.34 -43.87
CA SER A 269 -4.49 43.43 -43.59
C SER A 269 -5.45 43.30 -44.78
N GLU A 270 -5.72 44.40 -45.47
CA GLU A 270 -6.63 44.45 -46.65
C GLU A 270 -5.99 43.91 -47.95
N PHE A 271 -4.66 43.94 -48.09
CA PHE A 271 -3.99 43.68 -49.37
C PHE A 271 -3.18 42.38 -49.42
N SER A 272 -2.28 42.15 -48.46
CA SER A 272 -1.25 41.10 -48.58
C SER A 272 -0.92 40.36 -47.28
N GLY A 273 -1.63 40.65 -46.20
CA GLY A 273 -1.53 39.98 -44.92
C GLY A 273 -0.16 40.08 -44.27
N VAL A 274 0.10 39.14 -43.36
CA VAL A 274 1.33 39.07 -42.57
C VAL A 274 2.53 38.76 -43.45
N GLU A 275 2.38 37.85 -44.42
CA GLU A 275 3.45 37.44 -45.33
C GLU A 275 3.92 38.61 -46.21
N GLY A 276 2.96 39.46 -46.64
CA GLY A 276 3.23 40.70 -47.35
C GLY A 276 4.02 41.70 -46.51
N LEU A 277 3.60 41.92 -45.25
CA LEU A 277 4.30 42.81 -44.33
C LEU A 277 5.72 42.30 -44.03
N GLN A 278 5.89 41.02 -43.75
CA GLN A 278 7.21 40.44 -43.47
C GLN A 278 8.14 40.56 -44.68
N SER A 279 7.66 40.23 -45.88
CA SER A 279 8.43 40.39 -47.12
C SER A 279 8.79 41.86 -47.39
N TYR A 280 7.88 42.77 -47.04
CA TYR A 280 8.11 44.21 -47.15
C TYR A 280 9.20 44.69 -46.19
N LEU A 281 9.11 44.32 -44.91
CA LEU A 281 10.10 44.64 -43.87
C LEU A 281 11.48 44.09 -44.23
N GLN A 282 11.56 42.84 -44.70
CA GLN A 282 12.82 42.26 -45.19
C GLN A 282 13.46 43.06 -46.33
N ARG A 283 12.64 43.65 -47.20
CA ARG A 283 13.13 44.43 -48.35
C ARG A 283 13.58 45.84 -47.97
N ILE A 284 12.90 46.50 -47.04
CA ILE A 284 13.25 47.87 -46.61
C ILE A 284 14.34 47.89 -45.52
N GLY A 285 14.67 46.73 -44.96
CA GLY A 285 15.64 46.57 -43.88
C GLY A 285 14.99 46.71 -42.50
N ASP A 286 15.73 46.34 -41.46
CA ASP A 286 15.26 46.45 -40.08
C ASP A 286 14.91 47.92 -39.76
N ARG A 287 13.69 48.12 -39.25
CA ARG A 287 13.12 49.43 -38.93
C ARG A 287 12.60 49.38 -37.51
N SER A 288 12.81 50.44 -36.76
CA SER A 288 12.35 50.64 -35.37
C SER A 288 10.87 50.28 -35.20
N TYR A 289 10.03 50.64 -36.17
CA TYR A 289 8.59 50.41 -36.15
C TYR A 289 8.15 49.05 -36.72
N GLY A 290 9.05 48.20 -37.22
CA GLY A 290 8.70 46.90 -37.81
C GLY A 290 8.02 45.96 -36.81
N ALA A 291 8.51 45.96 -35.58
CA ALA A 291 7.90 45.26 -34.45
C ALA A 291 6.48 45.78 -34.16
N GLU A 292 6.29 47.10 -34.09
CA GLU A 292 4.97 47.73 -33.88
C GLU A 292 3.97 47.31 -34.96
N LEU A 293 4.37 47.29 -36.24
CA LEU A 293 3.50 46.90 -37.35
C LEU A 293 3.04 45.44 -37.24
N LEU A 294 3.93 44.51 -36.89
CA LEU A 294 3.57 43.10 -36.69
C LEU A 294 2.62 42.91 -35.51
N LEU A 295 2.85 43.64 -34.41
CA LEU A 295 1.98 43.61 -33.24
C LEU A 295 0.59 44.16 -33.56
N SER A 296 0.53 45.32 -34.24
CA SER A 296 -0.73 45.93 -34.68
C SER A 296 -1.50 45.02 -35.66
N LEU A 297 -0.80 44.45 -36.65
CA LEU A 297 -1.41 43.56 -37.62
C LEU A 297 -1.96 42.27 -36.97
N GLY A 298 -1.20 41.68 -36.03
CA GLY A 298 -1.67 40.54 -35.23
C GLY A 298 -2.92 40.89 -34.41
N GLY A 299 -2.94 42.07 -33.79
CA GLY A 299 -4.10 42.56 -33.05
C GLY A 299 -5.34 42.78 -33.91
N LEU A 300 -5.17 43.30 -35.14
CA LEU A 300 -6.28 43.46 -36.11
C LEU A 300 -6.90 42.12 -36.46
N PHE A 301 -6.09 41.16 -36.92
CA PHE A 301 -6.59 39.83 -37.28
C PHE A 301 -7.21 39.08 -36.10
N ARG A 302 -6.67 39.24 -34.88
CA ARG A 302 -7.27 38.69 -33.67
C ARG A 302 -8.66 39.29 -33.42
N GLY A 303 -8.82 40.60 -33.57
CA GLY A 303 -10.10 41.29 -33.41
C GLY A 303 -11.16 40.89 -34.44
N GLU A 304 -10.73 40.50 -35.64
CA GLU A 304 -11.58 39.97 -36.71
C GLU A 304 -11.94 38.48 -36.53
N GLY A 305 -11.28 37.79 -35.60
CA GLY A 305 -11.44 36.34 -35.38
C GLY A 305 -10.58 35.46 -36.30
N GLU A 306 -9.71 36.07 -37.11
CA GLU A 306 -8.76 35.39 -38.01
C GLU A 306 -7.52 34.90 -37.23
N PHE A 307 -7.75 33.99 -36.28
CA PHE A 307 -6.75 33.56 -35.30
C PHE A 307 -5.49 32.96 -35.94
N GLN A 308 -5.60 32.19 -37.02
CA GLN A 308 -4.42 31.61 -37.70
C GLN A 308 -3.49 32.68 -38.28
N THR A 309 -4.05 33.80 -38.73
CA THR A 309 -3.27 34.90 -39.31
C THR A 309 -2.66 35.75 -38.19
N ALA A 310 -3.42 35.99 -37.12
CA ALA A 310 -2.90 36.64 -35.91
C ALA A 310 -1.70 35.89 -35.31
N GLU A 311 -1.82 34.56 -35.21
CA GLU A 311 -0.78 33.65 -34.76
C GLU A 311 0.53 33.83 -35.56
N ARG A 312 0.45 33.85 -36.90
CA ARG A 312 1.62 34.09 -37.77
C ARG A 312 2.26 35.45 -37.52
N ALA A 313 1.46 36.49 -37.29
CA ALA A 313 1.96 37.83 -37.02
C ALA A 313 2.73 37.89 -35.69
N PHE A 314 2.14 37.36 -34.61
CA PHE A 314 2.77 37.34 -33.29
C PHE A 314 4.00 36.41 -33.26
N ARG A 315 3.93 35.24 -33.90
CA ARG A 315 5.09 34.33 -34.05
C ARG A 315 6.23 35.03 -34.80
N GLY A 316 5.90 35.71 -35.90
CA GLY A 316 6.84 36.51 -36.66
C GLY A 316 7.45 37.67 -35.87
N PHE A 317 6.69 38.31 -34.97
CA PHE A 317 7.23 39.30 -34.05
C PHE A 317 8.31 38.67 -33.17
N VAL A 318 7.97 37.60 -32.44
CA VAL A 318 8.87 37.04 -31.41
C VAL A 318 10.09 36.36 -32.03
N GLU A 319 10.00 35.86 -33.26
CA GLU A 319 11.13 35.29 -34.00
C GLU A 319 12.12 36.36 -34.50
N ASN A 320 11.62 37.49 -35.00
CA ASN A 320 12.47 38.53 -35.60
C ASN A 320 12.90 39.61 -34.60
N TYR A 321 12.14 39.83 -33.52
CA TYR A 321 12.36 40.88 -32.53
C TYR A 321 12.30 40.34 -31.08
N PRO A 322 13.06 39.28 -30.72
CA PRO A 322 12.95 38.65 -29.40
C PRO A 322 13.38 39.55 -28.23
N GLU A 323 14.25 40.53 -28.47
CA GLU A 323 14.78 41.43 -27.44
C GLU A 323 13.98 42.75 -27.33
N HIS A 324 13.02 42.97 -28.22
CA HIS A 324 12.20 44.18 -28.23
C HIS A 324 11.33 44.27 -26.96
N LYS A 325 11.12 45.50 -26.45
CA LYS A 325 10.34 45.75 -25.23
C LYS A 325 8.95 45.09 -25.22
N GLU A 326 8.26 45.12 -26.37
CA GLU A 326 6.93 44.51 -26.55
C GLU A 326 6.94 43.00 -26.90
N ALA A 327 8.10 42.35 -26.97
CA ALA A 327 8.20 40.91 -27.26
C ALA A 327 7.44 40.02 -26.27
N PRO A 328 7.45 40.29 -24.94
CA PRO A 328 6.62 39.54 -24.00
C PRO A 328 5.13 39.72 -24.28
N ARG A 329 4.70 40.92 -24.68
CA ARG A 329 3.29 41.13 -25.05
C ARG A 329 2.92 40.31 -26.28
N ALA A 330 3.73 40.35 -27.34
CA ALA A 330 3.50 39.55 -28.54
C ALA A 330 3.45 38.04 -28.25
N GLN A 331 4.35 37.53 -27.40
CA GLN A 331 4.35 36.12 -27.01
C GLN A 331 3.11 35.75 -26.17
N ARG A 332 2.61 36.65 -25.33
CA ARG A 332 1.36 36.42 -24.56
C ARG A 332 0.14 36.39 -25.49
N GLU A 333 0.06 37.32 -26.43
CA GLU A 333 -1.00 37.34 -27.45
C GLU A 333 -0.96 36.05 -28.31
N LEU A 334 0.23 35.55 -28.64
CA LEU A 334 0.38 34.25 -29.30
C LEU A 334 -0.19 33.09 -28.46
N VAL A 335 0.08 33.06 -27.14
CA VAL A 335 -0.50 32.06 -26.22
C VAL A 335 -2.04 32.15 -26.25
N GLU A 336 -2.61 33.35 -26.09
CA GLU A 336 -4.06 33.55 -26.08
C GLU A 336 -4.71 33.13 -27.41
N VAL A 337 -4.07 33.43 -28.54
CA VAL A 337 -4.57 33.03 -29.86
C VAL A 337 -4.57 31.50 -30.03
N LEU A 338 -3.51 30.81 -29.58
CA LEU A 338 -3.44 29.36 -29.63
C LEU A 338 -4.49 28.69 -28.72
N GLU A 339 -4.78 29.29 -27.56
CA GLU A 339 -5.87 28.86 -26.66
C GLU A 339 -7.24 29.03 -27.31
N LEU A 340 -7.51 30.16 -27.97
CA LEU A 340 -8.76 30.42 -28.70
C LEU A 340 -8.97 29.45 -29.88
N GLN A 341 -7.90 28.88 -30.43
CA GLN A 341 -7.94 27.83 -31.44
C GLN A 341 -8.06 26.41 -30.86
N GLU A 342 -8.18 26.26 -29.54
CA GLU A 342 -8.18 24.98 -28.83
C GLU A 342 -6.90 24.14 -29.04
N GLN A 343 -5.78 24.80 -29.40
CA GLN A 343 -4.48 24.15 -29.62
C GLN A 343 -3.64 24.11 -28.34
N GLU A 344 -4.14 23.42 -27.31
CA GLU A 344 -3.51 23.42 -25.97
C GLU A 344 -2.04 22.92 -26.00
N GLY A 345 -1.66 22.06 -26.95
CA GLY A 345 -0.26 21.62 -27.12
C GLY A 345 0.68 22.74 -27.53
N GLU A 346 0.27 23.54 -28.51
CA GLU A 346 1.04 24.69 -28.97
C GLU A 346 1.00 25.82 -27.96
N ALA A 347 -0.14 26.04 -27.28
CA ALA A 347 -0.27 27.03 -26.21
C ALA A 347 0.70 26.72 -25.05
N LEU A 348 0.79 25.46 -24.59
CA LEU A 348 1.76 25.05 -23.57
C LEU A 348 3.22 25.27 -24.03
N ALA A 349 3.54 24.94 -25.28
CA ALA A 349 4.88 25.18 -25.83
C ALA A 349 5.20 26.69 -25.89
N ALA A 350 4.22 27.53 -26.25
CA ALA A 350 4.35 28.97 -26.28
C ALA A 350 4.51 29.58 -24.87
N ARG A 351 3.79 29.06 -23.86
CA ARG A 351 3.98 29.44 -22.44
C ARG A 351 5.40 29.07 -21.96
N ALA A 352 5.87 27.86 -22.25
CA ALA A 352 7.23 27.44 -21.89
C ALA A 352 8.30 28.33 -22.56
N ARG A 353 8.08 28.69 -23.83
CA ARG A 353 8.95 29.60 -24.58
C ARG A 353 8.95 31.02 -24.01
N TYR A 354 7.83 31.51 -23.48
CA TYR A 354 7.79 32.81 -22.78
C TYR A 354 8.79 32.83 -21.62
N SER A 355 8.78 31.80 -20.76
CA SER A 355 9.71 31.74 -19.64
C SER A 355 11.17 31.59 -20.08
N SER A 356 11.44 30.88 -21.17
CA SER A 356 12.81 30.73 -21.69
C SER A 356 13.36 31.99 -22.36
N LEU A 357 12.50 32.85 -22.90
CA LEU A 357 12.90 34.11 -23.53
C LEU A 357 12.96 35.30 -22.57
N PHE A 358 12.06 35.34 -21.58
CA PHE A 358 11.85 36.54 -20.74
C PHE A 358 12.02 36.29 -19.23
N GLY A 359 12.31 35.05 -18.83
CA GLY A 359 12.55 34.70 -17.43
C GLY A 359 13.91 35.19 -16.91
N PRO A 360 14.20 35.01 -15.61
CA PRO A 360 15.49 35.35 -15.02
C PRO A 360 16.68 34.71 -15.76
N GLY A 361 17.74 35.48 -16.00
CA GLY A 361 18.96 35.04 -16.68
C GLY A 361 18.91 35.04 -18.21
N THR A 362 17.94 35.75 -18.80
CA THR A 362 17.80 35.94 -20.26
C THR A 362 18.29 37.33 -20.68
N THR A 363 18.67 37.50 -21.96
CA THR A 363 19.13 38.81 -22.48
C THR A 363 18.06 39.88 -22.34
N TRP A 364 16.80 39.55 -22.65
CA TRP A 364 15.67 40.45 -22.45
C TRP A 364 15.52 40.84 -20.97
N ALA A 365 15.56 39.87 -20.05
CA ALA A 365 15.41 40.17 -18.64
C ALA A 365 16.51 41.11 -18.13
N ASP A 366 17.77 40.90 -18.57
CA ASP A 366 18.93 41.71 -18.18
C ASP A 366 18.86 43.14 -18.75
N GLU A 367 18.41 43.31 -19.99
CA GLU A 367 18.29 44.62 -20.64
C GLU A 367 17.17 45.48 -20.03
N TRP A 368 16.04 44.86 -19.68
CA TRP A 368 14.84 45.57 -19.25
C TRP A 368 14.59 45.54 -17.73
N VAL A 369 15.55 45.08 -16.89
CA VAL A 369 15.41 44.91 -15.42
C VAL A 369 14.78 46.10 -14.68
N ALA A 370 15.09 47.33 -15.11
CA ALA A 370 14.69 48.57 -14.43
C ALA A 370 13.30 49.09 -14.85
N ASP A 371 12.63 48.46 -15.81
CA ASP A 371 11.30 48.86 -16.28
C ASP A 371 10.20 48.28 -15.37
N ASP A 372 9.17 49.07 -15.07
CA ASP A 372 8.02 48.61 -14.28
C ASP A 372 7.32 47.40 -14.93
N GLN A 373 7.33 47.31 -16.27
CA GLN A 373 6.80 46.15 -17.01
C GLN A 373 7.60 44.87 -16.74
N ALA A 374 8.89 44.97 -16.43
CA ALA A 374 9.73 43.79 -16.21
C ALA A 374 9.35 43.00 -14.95
N VAL A 375 8.72 43.65 -13.96
CA VAL A 375 8.17 42.97 -12.77
C VAL A 375 6.99 42.08 -13.17
N ASP A 376 6.06 42.61 -13.98
CA ASP A 376 4.90 41.86 -14.45
C ASP A 376 5.28 40.76 -15.45
N VAL A 377 6.28 41.00 -16.30
CA VAL A 377 6.86 39.98 -17.19
C VAL A 377 7.52 38.88 -16.39
N ARG A 378 8.30 39.20 -15.34
CA ARG A 378 8.91 38.19 -14.47
C ARG A 378 7.87 37.32 -13.78
N ARG A 379 6.81 37.93 -13.25
CA ARG A 379 5.68 37.21 -12.65
C ARG A 379 4.98 36.31 -13.68
N SER A 380 4.75 36.83 -14.89
CA SER A 380 4.17 36.04 -16.00
C SER A 380 5.07 34.89 -16.42
N ALA A 381 6.39 35.10 -16.48
CA ALA A 381 7.37 34.09 -16.84
C ALA A 381 7.42 32.96 -15.81
N GLU A 382 7.33 33.29 -14.52
CA GLU A 382 7.21 32.30 -13.45
C GLU A 382 5.91 31.49 -13.55
N GLU A 383 4.76 32.15 -13.69
CA GLU A 383 3.45 31.49 -13.83
C GLU A 383 3.39 30.60 -15.07
N PHE A 384 3.88 31.07 -16.22
CA PHE A 384 3.94 30.29 -17.44
C PHE A 384 4.93 29.12 -17.35
N HIS A 385 6.04 29.26 -16.64
CA HIS A 385 6.93 28.14 -16.40
C HIS A 385 6.24 27.05 -15.59
N TYR A 386 5.61 27.43 -14.48
CA TYR A 386 4.87 26.51 -13.62
C TYR A 386 3.70 25.84 -14.36
N SER A 387 2.81 26.64 -14.98
CA SER A 387 1.63 26.11 -15.68
C SER A 387 1.98 25.27 -16.89
N SER A 388 3.12 25.54 -17.56
CA SER A 388 3.62 24.66 -18.64
C SER A 388 4.06 23.30 -18.10
N ALA A 389 4.81 23.29 -16.99
CA ALA A 389 5.25 22.05 -16.36
C ALA A 389 4.06 21.22 -15.86
N ALA A 390 3.13 21.85 -15.13
CA ALA A 390 1.93 21.22 -14.60
C ALA A 390 0.96 20.75 -15.69
N GLY A 391 0.74 21.56 -16.73
CA GLY A 391 -0.11 21.21 -17.87
C GLY A 391 0.47 20.05 -18.69
N LEU A 392 1.79 20.04 -18.91
CA LEU A 392 2.46 18.93 -19.57
C LEU A 392 2.42 17.66 -18.73
N HIS A 393 2.69 17.76 -17.42
CA HIS A 393 2.60 16.62 -16.49
C HIS A 393 1.22 15.98 -16.51
N GLY A 394 0.15 16.78 -16.35
CA GLY A 394 -1.22 16.26 -16.36
C GLY A 394 -1.56 15.53 -17.66
N ARG A 395 -1.26 16.14 -18.81
CA ARG A 395 -1.52 15.53 -20.13
C ARG A 395 -0.68 14.29 -20.38
N ALA A 396 0.59 14.31 -20.00
CA ALA A 396 1.49 13.18 -20.20
C ALA A 396 1.09 12.00 -19.32
N ARG A 397 0.64 12.27 -18.08
CA ARG A 397 0.06 11.24 -17.20
C ARG A 397 -1.21 10.64 -17.80
N ASP A 398 -2.16 11.47 -18.22
CA ASP A 398 -3.45 11.00 -18.76
C ASP A 398 -3.27 10.21 -20.07
N ALA A 399 -2.24 10.55 -20.87
CA ALA A 399 -1.90 9.85 -22.10
C ALA A 399 -0.91 8.68 -21.92
N ALA A 400 -0.42 8.42 -20.70
CA ALA A 400 0.68 7.50 -20.41
C ALA A 400 1.94 7.75 -21.29
N ASP A 401 2.26 9.02 -21.56
CA ASP A 401 3.42 9.46 -22.34
C ASP A 401 4.66 9.65 -21.46
N ALA A 402 5.52 8.62 -21.42
CA ALA A 402 6.77 8.65 -20.66
C ALA A 402 7.76 9.75 -21.12
N GLU A 403 7.76 10.14 -22.40
CA GLU A 403 8.64 11.23 -22.87
C GLU A 403 8.09 12.59 -22.44
N GLY A 404 6.77 12.77 -22.49
CA GLY A 404 6.08 13.93 -21.91
C GLY A 404 6.34 14.09 -20.41
N LEU A 405 6.27 12.99 -19.65
CA LEU A 405 6.54 13.02 -18.20
C LEU A 405 8.00 13.38 -17.90
N ARG A 406 8.99 12.85 -18.65
CA ARG A 406 10.40 13.26 -18.49
C ARG A 406 10.59 14.74 -18.77
N ARG A 407 9.97 15.26 -19.84
CA ARG A 407 10.01 16.70 -20.14
C ARG A 407 9.36 17.54 -19.05
N ALA A 408 8.28 17.07 -18.43
CA ALA A 408 7.67 17.75 -17.29
C ALA A 408 8.61 17.77 -16.06
N VAL A 409 9.28 16.65 -15.76
CA VAL A 409 10.32 16.58 -14.73
C VAL A 409 11.44 17.59 -14.99
N ASP A 410 11.92 17.69 -16.24
CA ASP A 410 12.96 18.63 -16.62
C ASP A 410 12.50 20.10 -16.47
N LEU A 411 11.24 20.39 -16.83
CA LEU A 411 10.65 21.71 -16.62
C LEU A 411 10.58 22.05 -15.13
N TYR A 412 10.07 21.16 -14.28
CA TYR A 412 10.05 21.39 -12.83
C TYR A 412 11.47 21.56 -12.27
N ALA A 413 12.45 20.79 -12.75
CA ALA A 413 13.85 20.95 -12.36
C ALA A 413 14.38 22.35 -12.72
N SER A 414 14.11 22.80 -13.94
CA SER A 414 14.53 24.13 -14.40
C SER A 414 13.80 25.27 -13.69
N PHE A 415 12.55 25.07 -13.26
CA PHE A 415 11.83 26.01 -12.42
C PHE A 415 12.55 26.20 -11.08
N LEU A 416 12.89 25.10 -10.39
CA LEU A 416 13.53 25.14 -9.07
C LEU A 416 14.91 25.81 -9.11
N ASP A 417 15.62 25.68 -10.23
CA ASP A 417 16.91 26.33 -10.48
C ASP A 417 16.77 27.83 -10.78
N ARG A 418 15.82 28.20 -11.66
CA ARG A 418 15.63 29.59 -12.11
C ARG A 418 14.89 30.46 -11.10
N TYR A 419 14.02 29.87 -10.29
CA TYR A 419 13.16 30.57 -9.33
C TYR A 419 13.38 30.06 -7.89
N PRO A 420 14.61 30.12 -7.34
CA PRO A 420 14.94 29.53 -6.04
C PRO A 420 14.26 30.23 -4.85
N GLN A 421 13.75 31.45 -5.06
CA GLN A 421 13.05 32.29 -4.08
C GLN A 421 11.53 32.31 -4.29
N SER A 422 10.99 31.51 -5.22
CA SER A 422 9.55 31.45 -5.47
C SER A 422 8.81 30.83 -4.29
N ASP A 423 7.67 31.42 -3.93
CA ASP A 423 6.73 30.84 -2.94
C ASP A 423 6.16 29.49 -3.42
N ARG A 424 6.25 29.18 -4.73
CA ARG A 424 5.81 27.90 -5.31
C ARG A 424 6.87 26.81 -5.29
N LYS A 425 8.08 27.08 -4.80
CA LYS A 425 9.20 26.11 -4.81
C LYS A 425 8.81 24.77 -4.19
N LEU A 426 8.11 24.79 -3.04
CA LEU A 426 7.65 23.56 -2.38
C LEU A 426 6.61 22.82 -3.23
N GLN A 427 5.64 23.54 -3.78
CA GLN A 427 4.62 22.97 -4.66
C GLN A 427 5.25 22.30 -5.90
N VAL A 428 6.23 22.96 -6.51
CA VAL A 428 6.95 22.44 -7.67
C VAL A 428 7.82 21.23 -7.31
N ALA A 429 8.48 21.25 -6.16
CA ALA A 429 9.27 20.10 -5.70
C ALA A 429 8.38 18.87 -5.48
N MET A 430 7.19 19.04 -4.90
CA MET A 430 6.19 17.98 -4.73
C MET A 430 5.72 17.42 -6.09
N GLN A 431 5.30 18.30 -7.01
CA GLN A 431 4.82 17.87 -8.33
C GLN A 431 5.91 17.19 -9.16
N ARG A 432 7.17 17.58 -9.00
CA ARG A 432 8.30 16.88 -9.61
C ARG A 432 8.45 15.48 -9.07
N ALA A 433 8.31 15.29 -7.76
CA ALA A 433 8.35 13.96 -7.15
C ALA A 433 7.18 13.08 -7.64
N ASP A 434 5.97 13.65 -7.73
CA ASP A 434 4.80 12.98 -8.32
C ASP A 434 5.06 12.58 -9.79
N ALA A 435 5.67 13.44 -10.60
CA ALA A 435 5.99 13.15 -11.99
C ALA A 435 7.00 11.99 -12.14
N TRP A 436 7.93 11.82 -11.18
CA TRP A 436 8.81 10.65 -11.14
C TRP A 436 8.08 9.37 -10.74
N LEU A 437 7.06 9.48 -9.87
CA LEU A 437 6.22 8.35 -9.51
C LEU A 437 5.35 7.91 -10.71
N ASP A 438 4.78 8.86 -11.44
CA ASP A 438 4.04 8.62 -12.69
C ASP A 438 4.92 8.02 -13.80
N LEU A 439 6.25 8.24 -13.75
CA LEU A 439 7.25 7.59 -14.61
C LEU A 439 7.58 6.15 -14.21
N GLU A 440 6.93 5.61 -13.19
CA GLU A 440 7.21 4.29 -12.60
C GLU A 440 8.67 4.18 -12.11
N GLN A 441 9.25 5.29 -11.62
CA GLN A 441 10.58 5.33 -11.02
C GLN A 441 10.49 5.66 -9.53
N PRO A 442 10.03 4.73 -8.68
CA PRO A 442 9.78 4.98 -7.27
C PRO A 442 11.04 5.36 -6.48
N GLY A 443 12.22 4.87 -6.87
CA GLY A 443 13.48 5.28 -6.24
C GLY A 443 13.80 6.75 -6.46
N ALA A 444 13.65 7.25 -7.70
CA ALA A 444 13.84 8.68 -7.99
C ALA A 444 12.74 9.53 -7.33
N ALA A 445 11.49 9.05 -7.32
CA ALA A 445 10.39 9.74 -6.65
C ALA A 445 10.67 9.94 -5.15
N ALA A 446 11.17 8.91 -4.47
CA ALA A 446 11.55 8.99 -3.06
C ALA A 446 12.56 10.12 -2.80
N ASP A 447 13.63 10.20 -3.58
CA ASP A 447 14.67 11.22 -3.42
C ASP A 447 14.14 12.63 -3.57
N HIS A 448 13.21 12.81 -4.51
CA HIS A 448 12.55 14.08 -4.75
C HIS A 448 11.50 14.43 -3.69
N PHE A 449 10.80 13.45 -3.12
CA PHE A 449 9.94 13.66 -1.95
C PHE A 449 10.75 14.03 -0.71
N VAL A 450 11.91 13.40 -0.47
CA VAL A 450 12.84 13.81 0.61
C VAL A 450 13.32 15.24 0.38
N ALA A 451 13.70 15.61 -0.84
CA ALA A 451 14.08 16.99 -1.16
C ALA A 451 12.93 17.99 -0.96
N ALA A 452 11.68 17.61 -1.29
CA ALA A 452 10.51 18.43 -1.01
C ALA A 452 10.25 18.57 0.50
N ALA A 453 10.45 17.50 1.28
CA ALA A 453 10.38 17.54 2.74
C ALA A 453 11.46 18.46 3.32
N ASP A 454 12.70 18.39 2.83
CA ASP A 454 13.80 19.26 3.26
C ASP A 454 13.49 20.76 2.98
N ILE A 455 12.81 21.06 1.86
CA ILE A 455 12.35 22.43 1.56
C ILE A 455 11.24 22.85 2.53
N ALA A 456 10.28 21.97 2.80
CA ALA A 456 9.17 22.25 3.71
C ALA A 456 9.61 22.42 5.17
N ASP A 457 10.63 21.69 5.62
CA ASP A 457 11.19 21.74 6.97
C ASP A 457 11.82 23.11 7.31
N LEU A 458 12.29 23.84 6.29
CA LEU A 458 12.77 25.23 6.45
C LEU A 458 11.63 26.24 6.64
N LEU A 459 10.37 25.83 6.50
CA LEU A 459 9.18 26.69 6.53
C LEU A 459 8.27 26.26 7.70
N PRO A 460 8.23 27.01 8.82
CA PRO A 460 7.49 26.61 10.04
C PRO A 460 5.99 26.35 9.82
N GLU A 461 5.37 27.02 8.85
CA GLU A 461 3.95 26.86 8.51
C GLU A 461 3.66 25.64 7.62
N SER A 462 4.70 24.94 7.14
CA SER A 462 4.62 23.84 6.16
C SER A 462 4.97 22.46 6.74
N SER A 463 5.05 22.32 8.07
CA SER A 463 5.32 21.03 8.74
C SER A 463 4.39 19.91 8.26
N ALA A 464 3.14 20.28 7.93
CA ALA A 464 2.16 19.36 7.37
C ALA A 464 2.51 18.81 5.99
N ILE A 465 3.11 19.65 5.15
CA ILE A 465 3.53 19.25 3.81
C ILE A 465 4.81 18.42 3.92
N ALA A 466 5.72 18.78 4.84
CA ALA A 466 6.92 17.99 5.13
C ALA A 466 6.58 16.55 5.56
N ALA A 467 5.62 16.39 6.49
CA ALA A 467 5.17 15.07 6.93
C ALA A 467 4.59 14.23 5.78
N ASN A 468 3.75 14.84 4.93
CA ASN A 468 3.16 14.15 3.78
C ASN A 468 4.21 13.78 2.73
N ALA A 469 5.19 14.66 2.47
CA ALA A 469 6.29 14.38 1.57
C ALA A 469 7.13 13.19 2.08
N LEU A 470 7.47 13.14 3.36
CA LEU A 470 8.18 12.00 3.96
C LEU A 470 7.37 10.70 3.89
N TYR A 471 6.06 10.76 4.13
CA TYR A 471 5.19 9.60 3.99
C TYR A 471 5.25 9.02 2.56
N ASN A 472 5.13 9.89 1.55
CA ASN A 472 5.23 9.48 0.14
C ASN A 472 6.63 8.98 -0.22
N ALA A 473 7.68 9.57 0.38
CA ALA A 473 9.05 9.10 0.21
C ALA A 473 9.21 7.66 0.72
N ILE A 474 8.75 7.35 1.93
CA ILE A 474 8.85 6.00 2.51
C ILE A 474 8.08 4.99 1.65
N HIS A 475 6.85 5.33 1.26
CA HIS A 475 6.06 4.45 0.38
C HIS A 475 6.78 4.17 -0.94
N SER A 476 7.45 5.19 -1.51
CA SER A 476 8.21 5.05 -2.75
C SER A 476 9.49 4.23 -2.54
N LEU A 477 10.19 4.37 -1.41
CA LEU A 477 11.35 3.53 -1.07
C LEU A 477 10.97 2.04 -0.95
N ASN A 478 9.85 1.75 -0.28
CA ASN A 478 9.33 0.37 -0.17
C ASN A 478 9.05 -0.22 -1.56
N ALA A 479 8.38 0.55 -2.43
CA ALA A 479 8.09 0.11 -3.80
C ALA A 479 9.34 -0.10 -4.65
N ALA A 480 10.41 0.66 -4.39
CA ALA A 480 11.69 0.55 -5.06
C ALA A 480 12.60 -0.58 -4.52
N GLY A 481 12.24 -1.19 -3.38
CA GLY A 481 13.07 -2.21 -2.72
C GLY A 481 14.43 -1.68 -2.25
N VAL A 482 14.49 -0.41 -1.82
CA VAL A 482 15.75 0.23 -1.40
C VAL A 482 16.22 -0.35 -0.07
N GLU A 483 17.49 -0.77 -0.01
CA GLU A 483 18.12 -1.26 1.21
C GLU A 483 18.29 -0.14 2.27
N VAL A 484 18.09 -0.53 3.53
CA VAL A 484 18.38 0.32 4.70
C VAL A 484 19.87 0.67 4.74
N GLY A 485 20.20 1.91 5.13
CA GLY A 485 21.58 2.41 5.20
C GLY A 485 22.07 3.08 3.91
N THR A 486 21.22 3.20 2.89
CA THR A 486 21.48 4.07 1.75
C THR A 486 21.37 5.54 2.15
N SER A 487 22.12 6.42 1.45
CA SER A 487 22.14 7.87 1.75
C SER A 487 20.73 8.51 1.77
N ASN A 488 19.80 8.01 0.96
CA ASN A 488 18.43 8.53 0.91
C ASN A 488 17.61 8.14 2.14
N PHE A 489 17.75 6.91 2.64
CA PHE A 489 17.13 6.47 3.89
C PHE A 489 17.69 7.23 5.10
N GLU A 490 19.00 7.46 5.13
CA GLU A 490 19.65 8.26 6.20
C GLU A 490 19.13 9.70 6.22
N ARG A 491 19.05 10.36 5.04
CA ARG A 491 18.50 11.71 4.91
C ARG A 491 17.05 11.77 5.40
N MET A 492 16.21 10.86 4.93
CA MET A 492 14.81 10.75 5.34
C MET A 492 14.69 10.56 6.87
N SER A 493 15.47 9.65 7.45
CA SER A 493 15.46 9.38 8.89
C SER A 493 15.86 10.61 9.70
N THR A 494 16.89 11.33 9.25
CA THR A 494 17.34 12.58 9.87
C THR A 494 16.24 13.66 9.84
N THR A 495 15.49 13.74 8.73
CA THR A 495 14.38 14.71 8.60
C THR A 495 13.17 14.28 9.45
N ILE A 496 12.87 12.98 9.57
CA ILE A 496 11.84 12.45 10.49
C ILE A 496 12.17 12.82 11.95
N ASP A 497 13.41 12.61 12.39
CA ASP A 497 13.81 12.90 13.77
C ASP A 497 13.72 14.40 14.08
N ARG A 498 14.18 15.26 13.16
CA ARG A 498 14.08 16.72 13.31
C ARG A 498 12.63 17.20 13.36
N LEU A 499 11.77 16.67 12.47
CA LEU A 499 10.34 16.99 12.47
C LEU A 499 9.68 16.58 13.79
N ALA A 500 10.05 15.41 14.31
CA ALA A 500 9.54 14.92 15.59
C ALA A 500 9.98 15.79 16.78
N GLU A 501 11.22 16.29 16.77
CA GLU A 501 11.72 17.22 17.79
C GLU A 501 11.01 18.58 17.75
N GLN A 502 10.80 19.14 16.56
CA GLN A 502 10.19 20.46 16.39
C GLN A 502 8.67 20.45 16.61
N HIS A 503 8.01 19.33 16.27
CA HIS A 503 6.57 19.24 16.20
C HIS A 503 6.00 18.00 16.92
N ALA A 504 6.48 17.68 18.12
CA ALA A 504 6.11 16.47 18.87
C ALA A 504 4.58 16.19 19.04
N GLY A 505 3.71 17.16 18.78
CA GLY A 505 2.25 17.00 18.80
C GLY A 505 1.58 16.77 17.44
N ASP A 506 2.32 16.66 16.33
CA ASP A 506 1.74 16.37 15.01
C ASP A 506 1.30 14.90 14.92
N GLU A 507 0.00 14.69 14.64
CA GLU A 507 -0.63 13.37 14.60
C GLU A 507 -0.04 12.41 13.55
N ARG A 508 0.75 12.91 12.59
CA ARG A 508 1.38 12.09 11.54
C ARG A 508 2.75 11.54 11.90
N ILE A 509 3.43 12.10 12.89
CA ILE A 509 4.76 11.62 13.30
C ILE A 509 4.75 10.15 13.71
N PRO A 510 3.76 9.66 14.51
CA PRO A 510 3.66 8.23 14.83
C PRO A 510 3.60 7.35 13.57
N SER A 511 2.86 7.77 12.53
CA SER A 511 2.81 7.05 11.25
C SER A 511 4.15 7.01 10.52
N LEU A 512 4.96 8.07 10.62
CA LEU A 512 6.32 8.09 10.04
C LEU A 512 7.26 7.15 10.80
N TRP A 513 7.21 7.12 12.13
CA TRP A 513 7.97 6.15 12.92
C TRP A 513 7.54 4.72 12.63
N MET A 514 6.23 4.45 12.53
CA MET A 514 5.71 3.14 12.16
C MET A 514 6.31 2.66 10.83
N ARG A 515 6.30 3.53 9.80
CA ARG A 515 6.80 3.18 8.47
C ARG A 515 8.33 3.02 8.44
N ARG A 516 9.09 3.85 9.16
CA ARG A 516 10.54 3.68 9.30
C ARG A 516 10.88 2.37 10.05
N ALA A 517 10.11 2.05 11.08
CA ALA A 517 10.27 0.81 11.85
C ALA A 517 9.97 -0.44 11.02
N GLU A 518 8.91 -0.42 10.20
CA GLU A 518 8.60 -1.51 9.26
C GLU A 518 9.76 -1.77 8.30
N LEU A 519 10.37 -0.71 7.75
CA LEU A 519 11.57 -0.82 6.90
C LEU A 519 12.75 -1.47 7.63
N HIS A 520 13.02 -1.06 8.88
CA HIS A 520 14.03 -1.70 9.70
C HIS A 520 13.71 -3.17 9.99
N PHE A 521 12.44 -3.49 10.26
CA PHE A 521 11.99 -4.84 10.56
C PHE A 521 12.14 -5.78 9.36
N ASP A 522 11.74 -5.33 8.16
CA ASP A 522 11.88 -6.08 6.91
C ASP A 522 13.37 -6.29 6.53
N ALA A 523 14.25 -5.40 6.99
CA ALA A 523 15.70 -5.50 6.82
C ALA A 523 16.40 -6.34 7.91
N GLU A 524 15.66 -7.06 8.76
CA GLU A 524 16.16 -7.85 9.90
C GLU A 524 16.91 -7.02 10.97
N LEU A 525 16.77 -5.69 10.96
CA LEU A 525 17.30 -4.76 11.95
C LEU A 525 16.31 -4.58 13.10
N HIS A 526 16.01 -5.69 13.79
CA HIS A 526 14.93 -5.76 14.77
C HIS A 526 15.15 -4.88 16.01
N ALA A 527 16.40 -4.55 16.37
CA ALA A 527 16.68 -3.68 17.52
C ALA A 527 16.31 -2.23 17.22
N GLU A 528 16.71 -1.72 16.05
CA GLU A 528 16.38 -0.40 15.55
C GLU A 528 14.88 -0.27 15.27
N ALA A 529 14.27 -1.31 14.70
CA ALA A 529 12.81 -1.38 14.51
C ALA A 529 12.05 -1.24 15.83
N ALA A 530 12.51 -1.95 16.89
CA ALA A 530 11.87 -1.90 18.20
C ALA A 530 11.86 -0.48 18.79
N GLU A 531 12.94 0.29 18.63
CA GLU A 531 12.99 1.66 19.15
C GLU A 531 11.93 2.56 18.52
N ASP A 532 11.77 2.50 17.21
CA ASP A 532 10.78 3.31 16.49
C ASP A 532 9.34 2.84 16.74
N PHE A 533 9.11 1.52 16.81
CA PHE A 533 7.80 1.00 17.20
C PHE A 533 7.42 1.42 18.62
N VAL A 534 8.37 1.48 19.56
CA VAL A 534 8.12 1.97 20.93
C VAL A 534 7.75 3.46 20.90
N ARG A 535 8.47 4.28 20.13
CA ARG A 535 8.14 5.72 19.97
C ARG A 535 6.77 5.90 19.36
N CYS A 536 6.42 5.11 18.35
CA CYS A 536 5.09 5.10 17.74
C CYS A 536 4.00 4.72 18.75
N ALA A 537 4.14 3.58 19.44
CA ALA A 537 3.15 3.10 20.39
C ALA A 537 2.89 4.09 21.54
N GLY A 538 3.93 4.79 22.02
CA GLY A 538 3.81 5.76 23.12
C GLY A 538 3.19 7.11 22.75
N ASN A 539 3.18 7.48 21.47
CA ASN A 539 2.74 8.81 21.01
C ASN A 539 1.61 8.74 19.96
N ALA A 540 1.19 7.56 19.53
CA ALA A 540 0.06 7.40 18.63
C ALA A 540 -1.25 7.81 19.32
N PHE A 541 -1.88 8.87 18.82
CA PHE A 541 -3.20 9.32 19.28
C PHE A 541 -4.33 8.40 18.79
N ASP A 542 -4.10 7.65 17.71
CA ASP A 542 -4.99 6.62 17.20
C ASP A 542 -4.75 5.28 17.91
N SER A 543 -5.83 4.72 18.46
CA SER A 543 -5.80 3.42 19.12
C SER A 543 -5.40 2.27 18.20
N GLU A 544 -5.76 2.32 16.91
CA GLU A 544 -5.43 1.22 15.99
C GLU A 544 -3.92 1.18 15.69
N LEU A 545 -3.34 2.34 15.37
CA LEU A 545 -1.91 2.48 15.14
C LEU A 545 -1.11 2.12 16.40
N ALA A 546 -1.56 2.56 17.58
CA ALA A 546 -0.93 2.22 18.85
C ALA A 546 -0.95 0.70 19.13
N VAL A 547 -2.07 0.02 18.86
CA VAL A 547 -2.19 -1.44 19.03
C VAL A 547 -1.25 -2.17 18.07
N ARG A 548 -1.23 -1.78 16.80
CA ARG A 548 -0.35 -2.40 15.80
C ARG A 548 1.13 -2.17 16.12
N ALA A 549 1.50 -0.96 16.54
CA ALA A 549 2.86 -0.67 16.97
C ALA A 549 3.25 -1.51 18.20
N THR A 550 2.35 -1.66 19.19
CA THR A 550 2.56 -2.48 20.39
C THR A 550 2.84 -3.94 20.02
N GLU A 551 2.10 -4.51 19.08
CA GLU A 551 2.36 -5.86 18.55
C GLU A 551 3.76 -5.96 17.93
N MET A 552 4.10 -4.99 17.09
CA MET A 552 5.39 -4.98 16.40
C MET A 552 6.56 -4.75 17.36
N VAL A 553 6.39 -4.01 18.46
CA VAL A 553 7.39 -3.93 19.54
C VAL A 553 7.63 -5.31 20.14
N ALA A 554 6.57 -6.01 20.54
CA ALA A 554 6.68 -7.33 21.16
C ALA A 554 7.36 -8.33 20.22
N ARG A 555 7.00 -8.33 18.93
CA ARG A 555 7.64 -9.16 17.89
C ARG A 555 9.11 -8.81 17.71
N SER A 556 9.44 -7.51 17.61
CA SER A 556 10.82 -7.07 17.42
C SER A 556 11.71 -7.49 18.60
N TYR A 557 11.24 -7.34 19.84
CA TYR A 557 11.99 -7.83 21.00
C TYR A 557 12.13 -9.35 21.04
N PHE A 558 11.11 -10.09 20.56
CA PHE A 558 11.17 -11.54 20.45
C PHE A 558 12.30 -11.97 19.49
N GLU A 559 12.39 -11.36 18.29
CA GLU A 559 13.43 -11.68 17.30
C GLU A 559 14.85 -11.29 17.78
N VAL A 560 14.99 -10.20 18.53
CA VAL A 560 16.28 -9.81 19.15
C VAL A 560 16.70 -10.78 20.27
N GLY A 561 15.79 -11.62 20.77
CA GLY A 561 16.03 -12.51 21.91
C GLY A 561 15.83 -11.86 23.28
N ARG A 562 15.21 -10.68 23.32
CA ARG A 562 14.82 -9.96 24.56
C ARG A 562 13.43 -10.40 25.01
N PHE A 563 13.33 -11.68 25.39
CA PHE A 563 12.05 -12.35 25.61
C PHE A 563 11.24 -11.80 26.81
N ALA A 564 11.90 -11.24 27.83
CA ALA A 564 11.22 -10.64 28.98
C ALA A 564 10.49 -9.34 28.58
N GLU A 565 11.15 -8.51 27.79
CA GLU A 565 10.55 -7.29 27.23
C GLU A 565 9.46 -7.62 26.22
N ALA A 566 9.66 -8.65 25.38
CA ALA A 566 8.62 -9.14 24.48
C ALA A 566 7.35 -9.56 25.24
N GLU A 567 7.49 -10.26 26.37
CA GLU A 567 6.36 -10.63 27.24
C GLU A 567 5.66 -9.38 27.81
N GLU A 568 6.43 -8.41 28.31
CA GLU A 568 5.86 -7.18 28.91
C GLU A 568 5.03 -6.40 27.89
N TRP A 569 5.51 -6.29 26.65
CA TRP A 569 4.79 -5.59 25.59
C TRP A 569 3.58 -6.37 25.08
N ALA A 570 3.69 -7.69 24.92
CA ALA A 570 2.55 -8.53 24.56
C ALA A 570 1.44 -8.48 25.64
N ALA A 571 1.82 -8.37 26.93
CA ALA A 571 0.86 -8.24 28.03
C ALA A 571 0.07 -6.92 28.05
N LYS A 572 0.50 -5.89 27.29
CA LYS A 572 -0.23 -4.61 27.14
C LYS A 572 -1.35 -4.69 26.11
N MET A 573 -1.36 -5.72 25.27
CA MET A 573 -2.36 -5.94 24.24
C MET A 573 -3.61 -6.63 24.81
N ASP A 574 -4.74 -6.55 24.09
CA ASP A 574 -5.96 -7.26 24.49
C ASP A 574 -5.72 -8.78 24.44
N PRO A 575 -5.87 -9.51 25.56
CA PRO A 575 -5.68 -10.96 25.61
C PRO A 575 -6.74 -11.74 24.82
N ALA A 576 -7.86 -11.11 24.41
CA ALA A 576 -8.84 -11.74 23.52
C ALA A 576 -8.33 -11.88 22.07
N ILE A 577 -7.23 -11.18 21.71
CA ILE A 577 -6.59 -11.31 20.41
C ILE A 577 -5.64 -12.52 20.46
N GLU A 578 -5.96 -13.56 19.70
CA GLU A 578 -5.19 -14.82 19.66
C GLU A 578 -3.70 -14.62 19.34
N SER A 579 -3.35 -13.69 18.44
CA SER A 579 -1.94 -13.40 18.12
C SER A 579 -1.17 -12.80 19.30
N SER A 580 -1.84 -12.07 20.19
CA SER A 580 -1.24 -11.49 21.40
C SER A 580 -0.94 -12.56 22.45
N SER A 581 -1.92 -13.41 22.76
CA SER A 581 -1.74 -14.51 23.71
C SER A 581 -0.68 -15.50 23.22
N ALA A 582 -0.67 -15.82 21.92
CA ALA A 582 0.32 -16.69 21.29
C ALA A 582 1.74 -16.11 21.36
N LEU A 583 1.93 -14.82 21.03
CA LEU A 583 3.25 -14.18 21.11
C LEU A 583 3.77 -14.12 22.55
N ARG A 584 2.89 -13.82 23.51
CA ARG A 584 3.23 -13.85 24.93
C ARG A 584 3.63 -15.24 25.40
N ALA A 585 2.85 -16.26 25.03
CA ALA A 585 3.14 -17.65 25.32
C ALA A 585 4.50 -18.08 24.75
N ALA A 586 4.79 -17.74 23.48
CA ALA A 586 6.06 -18.00 22.85
C ALA A 586 7.23 -17.31 23.59
N ALA A 587 7.08 -16.04 23.97
CA ALA A 587 8.11 -15.30 24.71
C ALA A 587 8.43 -15.98 26.06
N ILE A 588 7.41 -16.39 26.82
CA ILE A 588 7.59 -17.11 28.09
C ILE A 588 8.23 -18.48 27.86
N TYR A 589 7.83 -19.20 26.82
CA TYR A 589 8.41 -20.50 26.48
C TYR A 589 9.91 -20.37 26.19
N ARG A 590 10.33 -19.37 25.41
CA ARG A 590 11.76 -19.10 25.14
C ARG A 590 12.54 -18.69 26.40
N GLN A 591 11.91 -17.96 27.33
CA GLN A 591 12.49 -17.72 28.66
C GLN A 591 12.70 -19.05 29.42
N ALA A 592 11.71 -19.96 29.38
CA ALA A 592 11.80 -21.26 30.03
C ALA A 592 12.94 -22.12 29.46
N GLU A 593 13.12 -22.15 28.13
CA GLU A 593 14.26 -22.82 27.49
C GLU A 593 15.59 -22.22 27.93
N THR A 594 15.68 -20.89 28.00
CA THR A 594 16.90 -20.19 28.43
C THR A 594 17.27 -20.56 29.87
N LEU A 595 16.28 -20.64 30.77
CA LEU A 595 16.47 -21.07 32.16
C LEU A 595 16.86 -22.56 32.24
N ARG A 596 16.23 -23.42 31.45
CA ARG A 596 16.56 -24.85 31.37
C ARG A 596 18.01 -25.04 30.95
N ASP A 597 18.44 -24.34 29.91
CA ASP A 597 19.78 -24.43 29.35
C ASP A 597 20.84 -23.81 30.31
N ALA A 598 20.43 -22.86 31.16
CA ALA A 598 21.24 -22.33 32.25
C ALA A 598 21.34 -23.28 33.47
N GLY A 599 20.59 -24.38 33.48
CA GLY A 599 20.55 -25.36 34.58
C GLY A 599 19.56 -24.99 35.70
N GLU A 600 18.75 -23.96 35.53
CA GLU A 600 17.73 -23.50 36.48
C GLU A 600 16.41 -24.25 36.27
N ALA A 601 16.46 -25.58 36.41
CA ALA A 601 15.39 -26.49 36.01
C ALA A 601 14.04 -26.21 36.71
N SER A 602 14.04 -25.84 37.99
CA SER A 602 12.81 -25.49 38.73
C SER A 602 12.15 -24.21 38.23
N GLU A 603 12.95 -23.19 37.89
CA GLU A 603 12.43 -21.92 37.34
C GLU A 603 11.93 -22.12 35.91
N ALA A 604 12.65 -22.91 35.10
CA ALA A 604 12.22 -23.32 33.78
C ALA A 604 10.84 -24.00 33.81
N ALA A 605 10.65 -24.96 34.72
CA ALA A 605 9.37 -25.65 34.88
C ALA A 605 8.23 -24.68 35.25
N ALA A 606 8.49 -23.70 36.13
CA ALA A 606 7.52 -22.67 36.48
C ALA A 606 7.15 -21.78 35.28
N HIS A 607 8.12 -21.44 34.42
CA HIS A 607 7.85 -20.68 33.19
C HIS A 607 7.06 -21.50 32.16
N PHE A 608 7.39 -22.77 31.94
CA PHE A 608 6.58 -23.63 31.07
C PHE A 608 5.13 -23.76 31.56
N LEU A 609 4.90 -23.87 32.87
CA LEU A 609 3.55 -23.87 33.44
C LEU A 609 2.82 -22.53 33.27
N ARG A 610 3.53 -21.40 33.24
CA ARG A 610 2.93 -20.08 32.92
C ARG A 610 2.43 -20.03 31.49
N VAL A 611 3.08 -20.71 30.54
CA VAL A 611 2.60 -20.82 29.15
C VAL A 611 1.21 -21.46 29.12
N VAL A 612 1.08 -22.62 29.78
CA VAL A 612 -0.21 -23.36 29.89
C VAL A 612 -1.29 -22.53 30.59
N ALA A 613 -0.91 -21.64 31.52
CA ALA A 613 -1.85 -20.80 32.24
C ALA A 613 -2.39 -19.61 31.42
N ILE A 614 -1.74 -19.20 30.33
CA ILE A 614 -2.20 -18.08 29.48
C ILE A 614 -3.50 -18.44 28.76
N ASP A 615 -3.49 -19.57 28.06
CA ASP A 615 -4.66 -20.12 27.38
C ASP A 615 -4.58 -21.65 27.47
N PRO A 616 -5.30 -22.30 28.40
CA PRO A 616 -5.23 -23.74 28.61
C PRO A 616 -5.60 -24.59 27.38
N LEU A 617 -6.34 -24.04 26.41
CA LEU A 617 -6.79 -24.78 25.23
C LEU A 617 -5.92 -24.53 23.98
N ALA A 618 -4.87 -23.72 24.10
CA ALA A 618 -3.96 -23.44 22.99
C ALA A 618 -3.23 -24.69 22.51
N GLU A 619 -3.07 -24.79 21.18
CA GLU A 619 -2.27 -25.83 20.53
C GLU A 619 -0.80 -25.75 21.00
N GLY A 620 -0.19 -26.88 21.36
CA GLY A 620 1.18 -26.96 21.86
C GLY A 620 1.35 -26.85 23.38
N ASN A 621 0.28 -26.62 24.15
CA ASN A 621 0.36 -26.64 25.62
C ASN A 621 0.69 -28.00 26.21
N ASP A 622 0.34 -29.08 25.51
CA ASP A 622 0.76 -30.43 25.85
C ASP A 622 2.29 -30.58 25.84
N ALA A 623 2.97 -29.95 24.87
CA ALA A 623 4.43 -29.89 24.82
C ALA A 623 5.00 -29.03 25.96
N ALA A 624 4.45 -27.84 26.20
CA ALA A 624 4.89 -27.01 27.33
C ALA A 624 4.72 -27.72 28.69
N LEU A 625 3.62 -28.45 28.87
CA LEU A 625 3.37 -29.23 30.07
C LEU A 625 4.33 -30.43 30.20
N TYR A 626 4.67 -31.07 29.08
CA TYR A 626 5.67 -32.14 29.03
C TYR A 626 7.08 -31.63 29.37
N ASP A 627 7.45 -30.46 28.84
CA ASP A 627 8.73 -29.81 29.13
C ASP A 627 8.80 -29.35 30.58
N ALA A 628 7.69 -28.86 31.15
CA ALA A 628 7.60 -28.56 32.59
C ALA A 628 7.86 -29.82 33.44
N ALA A 629 7.18 -30.93 33.12
CA ALA A 629 7.36 -32.19 33.84
C ALA A 629 8.78 -32.74 33.72
N THR A 630 9.40 -32.62 32.53
CA THR A 630 10.79 -33.01 32.29
C THR A 630 11.78 -32.10 33.03
N ALA A 631 11.51 -30.80 33.09
CA ALA A 631 12.31 -29.85 33.87
C ALA A 631 12.21 -30.16 35.38
N TRP A 632 11.04 -30.52 35.90
CA TRP A 632 10.91 -31.00 37.29
C TRP A 632 11.73 -32.27 37.55
N LEU A 633 11.78 -33.22 36.60
CA LEU A 633 12.67 -34.38 36.72
C LEU A 633 14.14 -33.99 36.77
N GLY A 634 14.58 -33.07 35.91
CA GLY A 634 15.94 -32.53 35.93
C GLY A 634 16.30 -31.84 37.25
N ALA A 635 15.30 -31.25 37.92
CA ALA A 635 15.44 -30.63 39.24
C ALA A 635 15.43 -31.66 40.41
N GLY A 636 15.13 -32.93 40.15
CA GLY A 636 14.95 -33.96 41.17
C GLY A 636 13.59 -33.94 41.87
N GLU A 637 12.62 -33.17 41.37
CA GLU A 637 11.28 -33.01 41.94
C GLU A 637 10.30 -34.04 41.33
N ALA A 638 10.55 -35.33 41.59
CA ALA A 638 9.83 -36.45 40.97
C ALA A 638 8.30 -36.41 41.17
N GLU A 639 7.82 -35.94 42.31
CA GLU A 639 6.37 -35.83 42.58
C GLU A 639 5.70 -34.75 41.72
N LEU A 640 6.35 -33.60 41.53
CA LEU A 640 5.85 -32.54 40.68
C LEU A 640 5.86 -32.96 39.21
N ALA A 641 6.93 -33.64 38.79
CA ALA A 641 7.01 -34.23 37.45
C ALA A 641 5.89 -35.24 37.19
N ALA A 642 5.68 -36.20 38.10
CA ALA A 642 4.63 -37.20 37.97
C ALA A 642 3.25 -36.54 37.86
N ARG A 643 2.96 -35.55 38.72
CA ARG A 643 1.71 -34.79 38.67
C ARG A 643 1.50 -34.11 37.32
N ASP A 644 2.52 -33.44 36.78
CA ASP A 644 2.39 -32.69 35.53
C ASP A 644 2.35 -33.63 34.30
N PHE A 645 3.04 -34.78 34.32
CA PHE A 645 2.87 -35.83 33.30
C PHE A 645 1.46 -36.44 33.32
N GLU A 646 0.85 -36.63 34.49
CA GLU A 646 -0.52 -37.16 34.63
C GLU A 646 -1.59 -36.21 34.07
N ARG A 647 -1.31 -34.90 34.06
CA ARG A 647 -2.22 -33.89 33.52
C ARG A 647 -2.33 -33.98 32.01
N ILE A 648 -1.25 -34.29 31.28
CA ILE A 648 -1.26 -34.37 29.81
C ILE A 648 -2.35 -35.30 29.26
N PRO A 649 -2.41 -36.60 29.61
CA PRO A 649 -3.46 -37.50 29.10
C PRO A 649 -4.86 -37.18 29.63
N ALA A 650 -4.98 -36.33 30.67
CA ALA A 650 -6.25 -35.92 31.27
C ALA A 650 -6.82 -34.64 30.64
N GLU A 651 -5.97 -33.65 30.38
CA GLU A 651 -6.30 -32.34 29.81
C GLU A 651 -6.22 -32.37 28.27
N TYR A 652 -5.28 -33.13 27.71
CA TYR A 652 -5.02 -33.25 26.26
C TYR A 652 -5.11 -34.72 25.80
N PRO A 653 -6.30 -35.33 25.83
CA PRO A 653 -6.45 -36.75 25.57
C PRO A 653 -6.06 -37.17 24.15
N ASP A 654 -6.05 -36.28 23.17
CA ASP A 654 -5.69 -36.62 21.79
C ASP A 654 -4.20 -36.34 21.46
N SER A 655 -3.41 -35.85 22.43
CA SER A 655 -1.99 -35.53 22.24
C SER A 655 -1.15 -36.78 21.94
N ASP A 656 -0.21 -36.64 20.99
CA ASP A 656 0.80 -37.67 20.70
C ASP A 656 1.73 -37.92 21.90
N LEU A 657 1.95 -36.89 22.74
CA LEU A 657 2.78 -36.97 23.94
C LEU A 657 2.09 -37.72 25.09
N ALA A 658 0.77 -37.92 25.04
CA ALA A 658 0.01 -38.57 26.10
C ALA A 658 0.50 -40.00 26.40
N LYS A 659 0.99 -40.72 25.38
CA LYS A 659 1.51 -42.09 25.55
C LYS A 659 2.81 -42.09 26.36
N ASP A 660 3.74 -41.21 26.01
CA ASP A 660 5.02 -41.11 26.69
C ASP A 660 4.85 -40.49 28.09
N ALA A 661 3.96 -39.51 28.25
CA ALA A 661 3.60 -38.95 29.54
C ALA A 661 3.02 -40.00 30.50
N LEU A 662 2.10 -40.86 30.02
CA LEU A 662 1.57 -41.97 30.84
C LEU A 662 2.67 -42.95 31.25
N ARG A 663 3.62 -43.24 30.35
CA ARG A 663 4.75 -44.13 30.64
C ARG A 663 5.65 -43.52 31.72
N GLN A 664 6.06 -42.27 31.56
CA GLN A 664 6.92 -41.57 32.52
C GLN A 664 6.24 -41.44 33.87
N ALA A 665 4.97 -41.03 33.91
CA ALA A 665 4.19 -40.96 35.15
C ALA A 665 4.08 -42.34 35.84
N ALA A 666 3.86 -43.42 35.09
CA ALA A 666 3.77 -44.76 35.67
C ALA A 666 5.08 -45.20 36.34
N VAL A 667 6.23 -44.94 35.70
CA VAL A 667 7.56 -45.24 36.27
C VAL A 667 7.80 -44.44 37.55
N LEU A 668 7.53 -43.12 37.53
CA LEU A 668 7.72 -42.29 38.72
C LEU A 668 6.83 -42.71 39.89
N ARG A 669 5.59 -43.15 39.59
CA ARG A 669 4.66 -43.66 40.61
C ARG A 669 5.07 -45.03 41.15
N GLU A 670 5.69 -45.87 40.33
CA GLU A 670 6.29 -47.12 40.77
C GLU A 670 7.47 -46.86 41.71
N GLU A 671 8.41 -46.00 41.33
CA GLU A 671 9.58 -45.65 42.16
C GLU A 671 9.16 -45.05 43.52
N ALA A 672 8.02 -44.34 43.55
CA ALA A 672 7.41 -43.83 44.77
C ALA A 672 6.69 -44.90 45.62
N GLY A 673 6.57 -46.14 45.13
CA GLY A 673 5.82 -47.23 45.79
C GLY A 673 4.30 -47.10 45.68
N GLU A 674 3.80 -46.21 44.80
CA GLU A 674 2.37 -45.94 44.62
C GLU A 674 1.75 -46.91 43.60
N HIS A 675 1.81 -48.21 43.89
CA HIS A 675 1.37 -49.29 43.00
C HIS A 675 -0.05 -49.11 42.45
N THR A 676 -0.98 -48.56 43.24
CA THR A 676 -2.36 -48.30 42.79
C THR A 676 -2.43 -47.24 41.70
N ARG A 677 -1.65 -46.16 41.80
CA ARG A 677 -1.59 -45.10 40.77
C ARG A 677 -0.86 -45.60 39.54
N ALA A 678 0.28 -46.29 39.71
CA ALA A 678 1.01 -46.91 38.61
C ALA A 678 0.11 -47.86 37.79
N ALA A 679 -0.68 -48.71 38.45
CA ALA A 679 -1.61 -49.61 37.80
C ALA A 679 -2.69 -48.87 36.97
N VAL A 680 -3.24 -47.77 37.48
CA VAL A 680 -4.21 -46.93 36.73
C VAL A 680 -3.58 -46.32 35.49
N LEU A 681 -2.37 -45.78 35.60
CA LEU A 681 -1.67 -45.13 34.49
C LEU A 681 -1.29 -46.13 33.40
N LEU A 682 -0.79 -47.31 33.78
CA LEU A 682 -0.49 -48.41 32.86
C LEU A 682 -1.74 -48.95 32.18
N GLY A 683 -2.87 -49.05 32.89
CA GLY A 683 -4.15 -49.42 32.28
C GLY A 683 -4.62 -48.42 31.21
N ARG A 684 -4.44 -47.11 31.46
CA ARG A 684 -4.71 -46.07 30.44
C ARG A 684 -3.75 -46.18 29.26
N LEU A 685 -2.46 -46.42 29.51
CA LEU A 685 -1.46 -46.63 28.46
C LEU A 685 -1.83 -47.83 27.58
N ALA A 686 -2.23 -48.95 28.20
CA ALA A 686 -2.67 -50.15 27.50
C ALA A 686 -3.85 -49.86 26.57
N SER A 687 -4.90 -49.19 27.06
CA SER A 687 -6.07 -48.86 26.22
C SER A 687 -5.74 -47.97 25.01
N ARG A 688 -4.72 -47.11 25.12
CA ARG A 688 -4.28 -46.18 24.06
C ARG A 688 -3.32 -46.81 23.06
N THR A 689 -2.71 -47.93 23.43
CA THR A 689 -1.68 -48.61 22.64
C THR A 689 -2.07 -50.06 22.35
N SER A 690 -3.38 -50.32 22.31
CA SER A 690 -3.95 -51.65 22.05
C SER A 690 -3.44 -52.21 20.72
N GLY A 691 -3.13 -53.51 20.72
CA GLY A 691 -2.53 -54.20 19.57
C GLY A 691 -1.05 -53.88 19.32
N THR A 692 -0.39 -53.15 20.21
CA THR A 692 1.07 -52.95 20.18
C THR A 692 1.72 -53.64 21.39
N LYS A 693 2.97 -54.08 21.23
CA LYS A 693 3.73 -54.69 22.34
C LYS A 693 3.76 -53.82 23.60
N ILE A 694 3.80 -52.49 23.45
CA ILE A 694 3.79 -51.55 24.58
C ILE A 694 2.46 -51.63 25.35
N GLY A 695 1.34 -51.77 24.63
CA GLY A 695 0.02 -51.93 25.24
C GLY A 695 -0.12 -53.27 25.95
N ASP A 696 0.38 -54.34 25.34
CA ASP A 696 0.44 -55.68 25.92
C ASP A 696 1.25 -55.66 27.23
N ASP A 697 2.45 -55.07 27.20
CA ASP A 697 3.32 -54.92 28.37
C ASP A 697 2.60 -54.11 29.47
N ALA A 698 2.03 -52.94 29.13
CA ALA A 698 1.34 -52.09 30.08
C ALA A 698 0.11 -52.75 30.73
N ALA A 699 -0.65 -53.54 29.97
CA ALA A 699 -1.81 -54.27 30.48
C ALA A 699 -1.41 -55.34 31.50
N TYR A 700 -0.34 -56.09 31.21
CA TYR A 700 0.19 -57.11 32.12
C TYR A 700 0.73 -56.49 33.42
N TYR A 701 1.57 -55.45 33.33
CA TYR A 701 2.11 -54.77 34.51
C TYR A 701 1.04 -54.05 35.32
N SER A 702 0.00 -53.51 34.68
CA SER A 702 -1.18 -53.00 35.39
C SER A 702 -1.82 -54.07 36.28
N ALA A 703 -2.02 -55.30 35.76
CA ALA A 703 -2.56 -56.41 36.53
C ALA A 703 -1.64 -56.84 37.68
N LEU A 704 -0.33 -56.84 37.45
CA LEU A 704 0.68 -57.15 38.46
C LEU A 704 0.67 -56.11 39.59
N TYR A 705 0.65 -54.82 39.27
CA TYR A 705 0.63 -53.77 40.29
C TYR A 705 -0.69 -53.71 41.06
N TRP A 706 -1.82 -54.07 40.46
CA TRP A 706 -3.06 -54.29 41.24
C TRP A 706 -2.90 -55.44 42.24
N HIS A 707 -2.18 -56.49 41.88
CA HIS A 707 -1.92 -57.61 42.78
C HIS A 707 -0.98 -57.21 43.93
N GLU A 708 0.11 -56.50 43.63
CA GLU A 708 1.08 -55.99 44.62
C GLU A 708 0.45 -54.96 45.57
N ALA A 709 -0.48 -54.13 45.07
CA ALA A 709 -1.26 -53.20 45.87
C ALA A 709 -2.27 -53.89 46.81
N GLY A 710 -2.46 -55.21 46.71
CA GLY A 710 -3.45 -55.96 47.49
C GLY A 710 -4.90 -55.84 46.99
N GLU A 711 -5.11 -55.22 45.83
CA GLU A 711 -6.44 -55.03 45.22
C GLU A 711 -6.87 -56.28 44.43
N MET A 712 -7.13 -57.37 45.16
CA MET A 712 -7.27 -58.73 44.61
C MET A 712 -8.32 -58.85 43.48
N GLU A 713 -9.48 -58.21 43.61
CA GLU A 713 -10.52 -58.27 42.57
C GLU A 713 -10.16 -57.47 41.32
N ARG A 714 -9.45 -56.35 41.49
CA ARG A 714 -8.95 -55.56 40.34
C ARG A 714 -7.84 -56.32 39.63
N ALA A 715 -6.93 -56.94 40.38
CA ALA A 715 -5.88 -57.80 39.83
C ALA A 715 -6.46 -58.97 39.05
N ARG A 716 -7.43 -59.68 39.63
CA ARG A 716 -8.12 -60.81 38.98
C ARG A 716 -8.80 -60.35 37.69
N SER A 717 -9.55 -59.26 37.75
CA SER A 717 -10.23 -58.69 36.58
C SER A 717 -9.25 -58.23 35.50
N ALA A 718 -8.11 -57.65 35.89
CA ALA A 718 -7.07 -57.19 34.97
C ALA A 718 -6.31 -58.36 34.31
N PHE A 719 -5.99 -59.43 35.05
CA PHE A 719 -5.43 -60.65 34.46
C PHE A 719 -6.42 -61.33 33.51
N ALA A 720 -7.71 -61.36 33.88
CA ALA A 720 -8.77 -61.89 33.04
C ALA A 720 -8.91 -61.13 31.71
N ALA A 721 -8.92 -59.80 31.79
CA ALA A 721 -8.93 -58.93 30.62
C ALA A 721 -7.68 -59.16 29.76
N TYR A 722 -6.50 -59.19 30.38
CA TYR A 722 -5.24 -59.37 29.66
C TYR A 722 -5.22 -60.64 28.82
N HIS A 723 -5.48 -61.81 29.42
CA HIS A 723 -5.38 -63.06 28.65
C HIS A 723 -6.53 -63.28 27.65
N SER A 724 -7.59 -62.47 27.73
CA SER A 724 -8.70 -62.48 26.77
C SER A 724 -8.42 -61.62 25.54
N GLU A 725 -7.65 -60.55 25.72
CA GLU A 725 -7.38 -59.55 24.68
C GLU A 725 -6.01 -59.76 24.01
N TYR A 726 -5.02 -60.28 24.74
CA TYR A 726 -3.63 -60.38 24.29
C TYR A 726 -3.14 -61.84 24.23
N GLU A 727 -3.06 -62.42 23.03
CA GLU A 727 -2.52 -63.78 22.79
C GLU A 727 -1.08 -63.78 22.23
N THR A 728 -0.47 -62.60 22.04
CA THR A 728 0.85 -62.41 21.40
C THR A 728 2.02 -62.96 22.22
N ASP A 729 2.05 -62.68 23.52
CA ASP A 729 3.00 -63.26 24.47
C ASP A 729 2.35 -64.48 25.14
N HIS A 730 2.55 -65.65 24.52
CA HIS A 730 1.99 -66.92 24.99
C HIS A 730 2.39 -67.26 26.44
N GLY A 731 3.60 -66.86 26.86
CA GLY A 731 4.10 -67.11 28.22
C GLY A 731 3.33 -66.29 29.25
N ARG A 732 3.23 -64.98 29.02
CA ARG A 732 2.47 -64.07 29.90
C ARG A 732 0.96 -64.32 29.85
N ASN A 733 0.42 -64.76 28.70
CA ASN A 733 -0.98 -65.17 28.60
C ASN A 733 -1.30 -66.37 29.52
N LEU A 734 -0.42 -67.38 29.54
CA LEU A 734 -0.62 -68.53 30.43
C LEU A 734 -0.34 -68.19 31.90
N ASP A 735 0.65 -67.34 32.18
CA ASP A 735 0.93 -66.85 33.53
C ASP A 735 -0.24 -66.03 34.11
N SER A 736 -0.82 -65.11 33.32
CA SER A 736 -2.00 -64.36 33.74
C SER A 736 -3.21 -65.26 33.98
N ARG A 737 -3.45 -66.28 33.15
CA ARG A 737 -4.52 -67.28 33.39
C ARG A 737 -4.32 -68.03 34.70
N ILE A 738 -3.12 -68.53 34.99
CA ILE A 738 -2.89 -69.27 36.24
C ILE A 738 -2.97 -68.36 37.47
N ARG A 739 -2.54 -67.10 37.36
CA ARG A 739 -2.71 -66.09 38.43
C ARG A 739 -4.17 -65.76 38.68
N GLU A 740 -4.95 -65.58 37.62
CA GLU A 740 -6.40 -65.37 37.68
C GLU A 740 -7.10 -66.54 38.40
N ILE A 741 -6.74 -67.78 38.04
CA ILE A 741 -7.27 -69.00 38.66
C ILE A 741 -6.89 -69.08 40.15
N ARG A 742 -5.63 -68.80 40.52
CA ARG A 742 -5.20 -68.79 41.92
C ARG A 742 -5.92 -67.73 42.74
N LEU A 743 -6.17 -66.55 42.17
CA LEU A 743 -6.95 -65.51 42.82
C LEU A 743 -8.41 -65.95 43.01
N ALA A 744 -9.02 -66.57 42.01
CA ALA A 744 -10.38 -67.11 42.12
C ALA A 744 -10.49 -68.25 43.15
N GLU A 745 -9.51 -69.15 43.19
CA GLU A 745 -9.39 -70.20 44.21
C GLU A 745 -9.33 -69.59 45.62
N SER A 746 -8.50 -68.55 45.81
CA SER A 746 -8.41 -67.84 47.09
C SER A 746 -9.71 -67.09 47.47
N ALA A 747 -10.50 -66.68 46.47
CA ALA A 747 -11.80 -66.04 46.66
C ALA A 747 -12.95 -67.04 46.89
N GLY A 748 -12.66 -68.35 46.89
CA GLY A 748 -13.65 -69.40 47.15
C GLY A 748 -14.45 -69.84 45.93
N ALA A 749 -13.90 -69.72 44.72
CA ALA A 749 -14.51 -70.24 43.49
C ALA A 749 -14.85 -71.74 43.61
N GLY A 750 -16.01 -72.13 43.08
CA GLY A 750 -16.49 -73.51 43.12
C GLY A 750 -15.70 -74.45 42.20
N ALA A 751 -15.78 -75.76 42.46
CA ALA A 751 -15.06 -76.78 41.68
C ALA A 751 -15.39 -76.73 40.17
N ASP A 752 -16.66 -76.53 39.79
CA ASP A 752 -17.07 -76.43 38.39
C ASP A 752 -16.44 -75.21 37.69
N GLU A 753 -16.37 -74.07 38.38
CA GLU A 753 -15.77 -72.85 37.86
C GLU A 753 -14.26 -73.00 37.66
N LEU A 754 -13.57 -73.55 38.66
CA LEU A 754 -12.14 -73.83 38.59
C LEU A 754 -11.83 -74.84 37.49
N SER A 755 -12.62 -75.92 37.37
CA SER A 755 -12.47 -76.93 36.33
C SER A 755 -12.61 -76.33 34.93
N GLY A 756 -13.61 -75.47 34.72
CA GLY A 756 -13.81 -74.76 33.45
C GLY A 756 -12.63 -73.85 33.09
N ARG A 757 -12.10 -73.08 34.05
CA ARG A 757 -10.97 -72.17 33.83
C ARG A 757 -9.65 -72.91 33.60
N LEU A 758 -9.40 -73.99 34.35
CA LEU A 758 -8.23 -74.85 34.17
C LEU A 758 -8.28 -75.57 32.82
N GLY A 759 -9.46 -76.02 32.39
CA GLY A 759 -9.68 -76.55 31.04
C GLY A 759 -9.34 -75.52 29.96
N ALA A 760 -9.87 -74.29 30.07
CA ALA A 760 -9.59 -73.23 29.12
C ALA A 760 -8.09 -72.85 29.07
N LEU A 761 -7.37 -72.92 30.19
CA LEU A 761 -5.91 -72.72 30.23
C LEU A 761 -5.18 -73.83 29.45
N LEU A 762 -5.53 -75.09 29.68
CA LEU A 762 -4.91 -76.22 28.98
C LEU A 762 -5.21 -76.20 27.48
N ASP A 763 -6.44 -75.86 27.09
CA ASP A 763 -6.84 -75.69 25.70
C ASP A 763 -6.06 -74.54 25.03
N ALA A 764 -5.88 -73.42 25.72
CA ALA A 764 -5.04 -72.32 25.24
C ALA A 764 -3.59 -72.75 25.05
N ALA A 765 -3.02 -73.45 26.02
CA ALA A 765 -1.65 -73.96 25.93
C ALA A 765 -1.43 -74.94 24.77
N GLU A 766 -2.40 -75.80 24.49
CA GLU A 766 -2.33 -76.74 23.37
C GLU A 766 -2.42 -76.01 22.02
N ARG A 767 -3.29 -75.00 21.92
CA ARG A 767 -3.34 -74.10 20.75
C ARG A 767 -1.99 -73.42 20.52
N PHE A 768 -1.40 -72.84 21.58
CA PHE A 768 -0.10 -72.15 21.49
C PHE A 768 1.04 -73.11 21.10
N ARG A 769 1.08 -74.30 21.68
CA ARG A 769 2.07 -75.33 21.33
C ARG A 769 1.93 -75.79 19.88
N SER A 770 0.68 -75.98 19.42
CA SER A 770 0.39 -76.33 18.02
C SER A 770 0.81 -75.23 17.03
N ALA A 771 0.82 -73.97 17.49
CA ALA A 771 1.35 -72.83 16.75
C ALA A 771 2.88 -72.69 16.82
N GLY A 772 3.58 -73.62 17.50
CA GLY A 772 5.03 -73.63 17.64
C GLY A 772 5.57 -72.77 18.77
N ALA A 773 4.71 -72.26 19.66
CA ALA A 773 5.13 -71.47 20.82
C ALA A 773 5.75 -72.36 21.92
N GLU A 774 6.79 -71.85 22.56
CA GLU A 774 7.31 -72.43 23.79
C GLU A 774 6.37 -72.11 24.96
N VAL A 775 5.94 -73.15 25.69
CA VAL A 775 4.94 -73.04 26.74
C VAL A 775 5.55 -73.45 28.09
N PRO A 776 5.38 -72.67 29.17
CA PRO A 776 5.90 -73.04 30.49
C PRO A 776 5.30 -74.35 31.01
N VAL A 777 6.08 -75.44 30.95
CA VAL A 777 5.65 -76.79 31.34
C VAL A 777 5.19 -76.88 32.80
N ALA A 778 5.72 -76.03 33.68
CA ALA A 778 5.32 -75.95 35.07
C ALA A 778 3.86 -75.47 35.26
N ILE A 779 3.41 -74.51 34.44
CA ILE A 779 2.03 -74.01 34.47
C ILE A 779 1.07 -75.11 33.99
N LEU A 780 1.46 -75.87 32.97
CA LEU A 780 0.64 -76.97 32.44
C LEU A 780 0.54 -78.14 33.41
N ALA A 781 1.65 -78.51 34.04
CA ALA A 781 1.67 -79.53 35.06
C ALA A 781 0.79 -79.14 36.25
N GLU A 782 0.87 -77.88 36.71
CA GLU A 782 -0.01 -77.32 37.74
C GLU A 782 -1.49 -77.38 37.33
N ALA A 783 -1.82 -76.88 36.14
CA ALA A 783 -3.20 -76.79 35.70
C ALA A 783 -3.82 -78.17 35.51
N GLN A 784 -3.08 -79.11 34.90
CA GLN A 784 -3.54 -80.49 34.71
C GLN A 784 -3.69 -81.21 36.05
N TRP A 785 -2.75 -81.04 36.98
CA TRP A 785 -2.83 -81.62 38.33
C TRP A 785 -4.02 -81.06 39.10
N LYS A 786 -4.18 -79.73 39.15
CA LYS A 786 -5.29 -79.09 39.86
C LYS A 786 -6.63 -79.50 39.28
N ARG A 787 -6.74 -79.62 37.96
CA ARG A 787 -8.00 -80.01 37.30
C ARG A 787 -8.43 -81.41 37.70
N ILE A 788 -7.51 -82.38 37.72
CA ILE A 788 -7.85 -83.75 38.11
C ILE A 788 -8.09 -83.88 39.62
N ASP A 789 -7.39 -83.10 40.44
CA ASP A 789 -7.56 -83.12 41.90
C ASP A 789 -8.95 -82.63 42.35
N LEU A 790 -9.65 -81.86 41.51
CA LEU A 790 -11.06 -81.48 41.75
C LEU A 790 -12.01 -82.68 41.78
N ASP A 791 -11.68 -83.79 41.12
CA ASP A 791 -12.51 -85.02 41.10
C ASP A 791 -12.23 -85.94 42.32
N LEU A 792 -11.18 -85.65 43.10
CA LEU A 792 -10.75 -86.48 44.22
C LEU A 792 -11.79 -86.58 45.35
N PRO A 793 -12.49 -85.51 45.78
CA PRO A 793 -13.54 -85.63 46.80
C PRO A 793 -14.65 -86.59 46.39
N ASP A 794 -15.09 -86.50 45.13
CA ASP A 794 -16.11 -87.37 44.52
C ASP A 794 -15.70 -88.86 44.51
N TYR A 795 -14.41 -89.13 44.34
CA TYR A 795 -13.85 -90.48 44.45
C TYR A 795 -13.82 -90.97 45.89
N ARG A 796 -13.39 -90.11 46.82
CA ARG A 796 -13.29 -90.39 48.27
C ARG A 796 -14.63 -90.76 48.88
N GLU A 797 -15.67 -89.98 48.58
CA GLU A 797 -17.00 -90.20 49.12
C GLU A 797 -17.70 -91.43 48.54
N TYR A 798 -17.24 -91.92 47.38
CA TYR A 798 -17.86 -93.07 46.73
C TYR A 798 -17.50 -94.37 47.48
N ALA A 799 -18.48 -94.96 48.18
CA ALA A 799 -18.31 -96.18 48.96
C ALA A 799 -18.65 -97.47 48.17
N ILE A 800 -17.86 -98.53 48.36
CA ILE A 800 -18.17 -99.87 47.84
C ILE A 800 -19.28 -100.50 48.71
N ARG A 801 -20.42 -100.82 48.10
CA ARG A 801 -21.62 -101.33 48.77
C ARG A 801 -22.42 -102.27 47.87
N PRO A 802 -23.30 -103.14 48.40
CA PRO A 802 -24.13 -104.01 47.57
C PRO A 802 -24.96 -103.20 46.55
N PRO A 803 -25.04 -103.62 45.27
CA PRO A 803 -24.34 -104.75 44.65
C PRO A 803 -22.84 -104.47 44.46
N LEU A 804 -21.98 -105.32 45.04
CA LEU A 804 -20.55 -105.06 45.21
C LEU A 804 -19.80 -105.02 43.87
N GLN A 805 -20.14 -105.87 42.91
CA GLN A 805 -19.50 -105.89 41.60
C GLN A 805 -19.65 -104.54 40.87
N GLU A 806 -20.85 -103.97 40.85
CA GLU A 806 -21.14 -102.72 40.14
C GLU A 806 -20.49 -101.52 40.85
N THR A 807 -20.60 -101.44 42.18
CA THR A 807 -20.03 -100.31 42.93
C THR A 807 -18.49 -100.36 42.98
N THR A 808 -17.89 -101.55 43.04
CA THR A 808 -16.44 -101.73 42.92
C THR A 808 -15.97 -101.30 41.53
N GLN A 809 -16.62 -101.76 40.47
CA GLN A 809 -16.26 -101.39 39.09
C GLN A 809 -16.41 -99.88 38.84
N ARG A 810 -17.42 -99.23 39.43
CA ARG A 810 -17.60 -97.77 39.36
C ARG A 810 -16.49 -97.02 40.12
N LYS A 811 -16.10 -97.47 41.33
CA LYS A 811 -14.99 -96.87 42.06
C LYS A 811 -13.65 -97.08 41.36
N GLU A 812 -13.43 -98.25 40.76
CA GLU A 812 -12.28 -98.57 39.93
C GLU A 812 -12.20 -97.67 38.69
N THR A 813 -13.34 -97.41 38.03
CA THR A 813 -13.40 -96.48 36.89
C THR A 813 -12.99 -95.07 37.30
N LYS A 814 -13.48 -94.57 38.46
CA LYS A 814 -13.09 -93.27 39.01
C LYS A 814 -11.60 -93.23 39.40
N MET A 815 -11.09 -94.31 40.02
CA MET A 815 -9.68 -94.47 40.35
C MET A 815 -8.80 -94.36 39.10
N ASN A 816 -9.11 -95.16 38.06
CA ASN A 816 -8.36 -95.17 36.82
C ASN A 816 -8.36 -93.80 36.13
N ALA A 817 -9.47 -93.05 36.18
CA ALA A 817 -9.54 -91.69 35.66
C ALA A 817 -8.60 -90.72 36.42
N LEU A 818 -8.54 -90.81 37.76
CA LEU A 818 -7.62 -90.03 38.59
C LEU A 818 -6.16 -90.38 38.27
N LEU A 819 -5.81 -91.67 38.22
CA LEU A 819 -4.46 -92.13 37.92
C LEU A 819 -3.98 -91.66 36.54
N ASP A 820 -4.84 -91.79 35.52
CA ASP A 820 -4.60 -91.30 34.17
C ASP A 820 -4.40 -89.76 34.16
N GLY A 821 -5.22 -89.01 34.91
CA GLY A 821 -5.07 -87.56 34.99
C GLY A 821 -3.79 -87.09 35.70
N TYR A 822 -3.36 -87.75 36.78
CA TYR A 822 -2.09 -87.47 37.46
C TYR A 822 -0.88 -87.91 36.64
N SER A 823 -1.00 -89.03 35.90
CA SER A 823 0.01 -89.47 34.95
C SER A 823 0.25 -88.39 33.87
N ARG A 824 -0.83 -87.87 33.27
CA ARG A 824 -0.74 -86.74 32.32
C ARG A 824 -0.10 -85.49 32.90
N ALA A 825 -0.34 -85.18 34.18
CA ALA A 825 0.34 -84.05 34.83
C ALA A 825 1.87 -84.29 34.95
N SER A 826 2.28 -85.54 35.17
CA SER A 826 3.69 -85.96 35.27
C SER A 826 4.41 -85.98 33.92
N GLU A 827 3.69 -86.24 32.82
CA GLU A 827 4.23 -86.22 31.46
C GLU A 827 4.84 -84.86 31.07
N TYR A 828 4.40 -83.77 31.71
CA TYR A 828 4.99 -82.43 31.54
C TYR A 828 6.39 -82.27 32.14
N ARG A 829 6.90 -83.26 32.89
CA ARG A 829 8.25 -83.30 33.47
C ARG A 829 8.59 -82.12 34.38
N SER A 830 7.57 -81.48 34.96
CA SER A 830 7.78 -80.56 36.08
C SER A 830 8.07 -81.40 37.32
N ALA A 831 9.30 -81.34 37.84
CA ALA A 831 9.74 -82.19 38.96
C ALA A 831 8.79 -82.06 40.17
N LYS A 832 8.44 -80.82 40.57
CA LYS A 832 7.48 -80.54 41.65
C LYS A 832 6.12 -81.23 41.45
N TRP A 833 5.51 -81.05 40.27
CA TRP A 833 4.19 -81.59 40.00
C TRP A 833 4.21 -83.10 39.70
N SER A 834 5.33 -83.63 39.23
CA SER A 834 5.52 -85.07 39.04
C SER A 834 5.62 -85.79 40.39
N ILE A 835 6.40 -85.24 41.33
CA ILE A 835 6.47 -85.73 42.73
C ILE A 835 5.07 -85.68 43.37
N ARG A 836 4.35 -84.56 43.21
CA ARG A 836 3.00 -84.40 43.76
C ARG A 836 1.98 -85.33 43.09
N SER A 837 2.09 -85.60 41.79
CA SER A 837 1.27 -86.58 41.09
C SER A 837 1.51 -87.99 41.60
N LEU A 838 2.77 -88.41 41.74
CA LEU A 838 3.13 -89.75 42.22
C LEU A 838 2.65 -89.98 43.65
N GLU A 839 2.79 -88.98 44.53
CA GLU A 839 2.20 -89.01 45.87
C GLU A 839 0.69 -89.22 45.79
N ARG A 840 0.00 -88.46 44.95
CA ARG A 840 -1.46 -88.54 44.82
C ARG A 840 -1.95 -89.84 44.20
N MET A 841 -1.20 -90.41 43.26
CA MET A 841 -1.47 -91.72 42.67
C MET A 841 -1.36 -92.82 43.73
N GLY A 842 -0.32 -92.76 44.57
CA GLY A 842 -0.17 -93.65 45.71
C GLY A 842 -1.36 -93.56 46.67
N GLU A 843 -1.84 -92.34 46.96
CA GLU A 843 -3.00 -92.13 47.82
C GLU A 843 -4.29 -92.74 47.25
N VAL A 844 -4.53 -92.52 45.96
CA VAL A 844 -5.72 -93.04 45.26
C VAL A 844 -5.73 -94.57 45.24
N LEU A 845 -4.58 -95.20 44.97
CA LEU A 845 -4.44 -96.66 44.99
C LEU A 845 -4.58 -97.24 46.39
N GLU A 846 -3.96 -96.59 47.38
CA GLU A 846 -4.05 -96.95 48.79
C GLU A 846 -5.51 -96.89 49.28
N GLU A 847 -6.25 -95.85 48.92
CA GLU A 847 -7.65 -95.72 49.29
C GLU A 847 -8.51 -96.80 48.63
N PHE A 848 -8.26 -97.12 47.37
CA PHE A 848 -8.97 -98.20 46.67
C PHE A 848 -8.72 -99.55 47.35
N HIS A 849 -7.47 -99.85 47.66
CA HIS A 849 -7.08 -101.05 48.40
C HIS A 849 -7.84 -101.14 49.74
N ARG A 850 -7.84 -100.06 50.53
CA ARG A 850 -8.58 -100.03 51.81
C ARG A 850 -10.09 -100.17 51.61
N ALA A 851 -10.65 -99.58 50.55
CA ALA A 851 -12.07 -99.67 50.25
C ALA A 851 -12.51 -101.08 49.87
N ILE A 852 -11.66 -101.86 49.19
CA ILE A 852 -11.91 -103.28 48.86
C ILE A 852 -11.87 -104.13 50.12
N ILE A 853 -10.82 -104.00 50.94
CA ILE A 853 -10.70 -104.76 52.21
C ILE A 853 -11.85 -104.41 53.16
N GLY A 854 -12.25 -103.15 53.20
CA GLY A 854 -13.38 -102.67 53.99
C GLY A 854 -14.76 -102.95 53.40
N ALA A 855 -14.87 -103.65 52.26
CA ALA A 855 -16.15 -103.92 51.63
C ALA A 855 -17.02 -104.83 52.52
N PRO A 856 -18.33 -104.57 52.65
CA PRO A 856 -19.20 -105.33 53.54
C PRO A 856 -19.33 -106.78 53.08
N THR A 857 -19.18 -107.73 54.01
CA THR A 857 -19.36 -109.16 53.74
C THR A 857 -20.82 -109.46 53.38
N PRO A 858 -21.10 -110.18 52.26
CA PRO A 858 -22.45 -110.61 51.93
C PRO A 858 -23.09 -111.41 53.09
N SER A 859 -24.30 -111.02 53.49
CA SER A 859 -24.97 -111.53 54.70
C SER A 859 -25.43 -112.99 54.61
N ASP A 860 -25.39 -113.56 53.40
CA ASP A 860 -25.83 -114.91 53.04
C ASP A 860 -24.72 -115.97 53.07
N LEU A 861 -23.46 -115.57 53.36
CA LEU A 861 -22.31 -116.48 53.43
C LEU A 861 -22.19 -117.16 54.81
N SER A 862 -21.82 -118.45 54.82
CA SER A 862 -21.41 -119.16 56.04
C SER A 862 -20.07 -118.63 56.58
N GLN A 863 -19.71 -118.95 57.84
CA GLN A 863 -18.44 -118.48 58.43
C GLN A 863 -17.19 -118.87 57.61
N VAL A 864 -17.22 -120.04 56.97
CA VAL A 864 -16.10 -120.52 56.12
C VAL A 864 -16.11 -119.80 54.78
N GLU A 865 -17.28 -119.59 54.17
CA GLU A 865 -17.43 -118.83 52.92
C GLU A 865 -17.09 -117.34 53.12
N ALA A 866 -17.43 -116.75 54.26
CA ALA A 866 -17.05 -115.39 54.62
C ALA A 866 -15.54 -115.24 54.82
N ALA A 867 -14.87 -116.22 55.44
CA ALA A 867 -13.41 -116.21 55.59
C ALA A 867 -12.69 -116.39 54.24
N LEU A 868 -13.19 -117.27 53.37
CA LEU A 868 -12.68 -117.42 52.00
C LEU A 868 -12.91 -116.16 51.16
N TYR A 869 -14.08 -115.52 51.29
CA TYR A 869 -14.40 -114.27 50.61
C TYR A 869 -13.51 -113.10 51.07
N LEU A 870 -13.22 -112.98 52.36
CA LEU A 870 -12.29 -111.97 52.87
C LEU A 870 -10.86 -112.22 52.36
N MET A 871 -10.43 -113.48 52.28
CA MET A 871 -9.14 -113.85 51.69
C MET A 871 -9.10 -113.53 50.19
N GLU A 872 -10.17 -113.79 49.43
CA GLU A 872 -10.29 -113.39 48.02
C GLU A 872 -10.28 -111.86 47.83
N LEU A 873 -10.88 -111.09 48.75
CA LEU A 873 -10.81 -109.63 48.74
C LEU A 873 -9.41 -109.11 49.03
N GLU A 874 -8.68 -109.73 49.96
CA GLU A 874 -7.27 -109.39 50.24
C GLU A 874 -6.38 -109.71 49.03
N ASP A 875 -6.54 -110.90 48.43
CA ASP A 875 -5.81 -111.29 47.21
C ASP A 875 -6.14 -110.34 46.03
N TYR A 876 -7.39 -109.89 45.92
CA TYR A 876 -7.81 -108.92 44.91
C TYR A 876 -7.30 -107.49 45.19
N ALA A 877 -7.25 -107.08 46.46
CA ALA A 877 -6.79 -105.74 46.87
C ALA A 877 -5.25 -105.61 46.86
N SER A 878 -4.54 -106.72 47.05
CA SER A 878 -3.08 -106.75 47.23
C SER A 878 -2.30 -106.04 46.11
N PRO A 879 -2.59 -106.28 44.81
CA PRO A 879 -1.87 -105.60 43.71
C PRO A 879 -1.95 -104.07 43.79
N TYR A 880 -3.09 -103.51 44.22
CA TYR A 880 -3.27 -102.06 44.33
C TYR A 880 -2.47 -101.48 45.51
N GLY A 881 -2.32 -102.23 46.60
CA GLY A 881 -1.47 -101.83 47.72
C GLY A 881 0.02 -101.83 47.35
N GLU A 882 0.46 -102.80 46.54
CA GLU A 882 1.84 -102.81 46.02
C GLU A 882 2.09 -101.65 45.06
N GLN A 883 1.17 -101.38 44.13
CA GLN A 883 1.25 -100.23 43.22
C GLN A 883 1.23 -98.88 43.97
N ALA A 884 0.50 -98.80 45.09
CA ALA A 884 0.51 -97.61 45.94
C ALA A 884 1.89 -97.34 46.53
N ILE A 885 2.55 -98.39 47.07
CA ILE A 885 3.93 -98.29 47.57
C ILE A 885 4.87 -97.89 46.44
N GLU A 886 4.81 -98.54 45.28
CA GLU A 886 5.66 -98.21 44.13
C GLU A 886 5.54 -96.73 43.74
N SER A 887 4.32 -96.19 43.71
CA SER A 887 4.07 -94.78 43.42
C SER A 887 4.68 -93.84 44.48
N TYR A 888 4.55 -94.18 45.76
CA TYR A 888 5.17 -93.40 46.84
C TYR A 888 6.69 -93.45 46.82
N VAL A 889 7.28 -94.62 46.56
CA VAL A 889 8.73 -94.80 46.42
C VAL A 889 9.25 -93.95 45.26
N ALA A 890 8.58 -94.00 44.10
CA ALA A 890 8.93 -93.19 42.95
C ALA A 890 8.88 -91.68 43.25
N ALA A 891 7.91 -91.22 44.06
CA ALA A 891 7.82 -89.82 44.47
C ALA A 891 9.04 -89.38 45.32
N VAL A 892 9.48 -90.24 46.24
CA VAL A 892 10.65 -89.99 47.11
C VAL A 892 11.94 -90.03 46.31
N GLU A 893 12.13 -91.05 45.46
CA GLU A 893 13.29 -91.18 44.59
C GLU A 893 13.41 -89.96 43.67
N MET A 894 12.31 -89.54 43.04
CA MET A 894 12.30 -88.35 42.18
C MET A 894 12.65 -87.06 42.94
N SER A 895 12.22 -86.91 44.20
CA SER A 895 12.60 -85.77 45.05
C SER A 895 14.11 -85.77 45.36
N VAL A 896 14.69 -86.93 45.65
CA VAL A 896 16.13 -87.10 45.92
C VAL A 896 16.95 -86.83 44.65
N GLU A 897 16.56 -87.42 43.51
CA GLU A 897 17.25 -87.24 42.22
C GLU A 897 17.29 -85.79 41.76
N ASN A 898 16.21 -85.03 42.01
CA ASN A 898 16.12 -83.62 41.62
C ASN A 898 16.61 -82.65 42.71
N GLY A 899 17.03 -83.15 43.88
CA GLY A 899 17.47 -82.31 45.00
C GLY A 899 16.38 -81.38 45.56
N LEU A 900 15.11 -81.78 45.44
CA LEU A 900 13.96 -80.95 45.84
C LEU A 900 13.43 -81.36 47.22
N ASP A 901 13.49 -80.45 48.20
CA ASP A 901 12.85 -80.60 49.51
C ASP A 901 11.36 -80.20 49.41
N GLU A 902 10.54 -81.07 48.79
CA GLU A 902 9.09 -80.87 48.63
C GLU A 902 8.32 -81.62 49.73
N PRO A 903 7.39 -80.97 50.47
CA PRO A 903 6.64 -81.60 51.56
C PRO A 903 5.86 -82.88 51.17
N PHE A 904 5.49 -82.98 49.89
CA PHE A 904 4.75 -84.14 49.37
C PHE A 904 5.61 -85.42 49.31
N ALA A 905 6.93 -85.29 49.11
CA ALA A 905 7.84 -86.44 49.15
C ALA A 905 7.98 -86.99 50.56
N GLU A 906 8.04 -86.12 51.59
CA GLU A 906 8.01 -86.55 52.99
C GLU A 906 6.70 -87.28 53.33
N LEU A 907 5.56 -86.77 52.85
CA LEU A 907 4.26 -87.42 53.04
C LEU A 907 4.21 -88.80 52.37
N ALA A 908 4.68 -88.90 51.12
CA ALA A 908 4.77 -90.17 50.40
C ALA A 908 5.63 -91.19 51.15
N ARG A 909 6.78 -90.77 51.67
CA ARG A 909 7.66 -91.64 52.47
C ARG A 909 6.97 -92.18 53.72
N ALA A 910 6.33 -91.29 54.49
CA ALA A 910 5.63 -91.66 55.72
C ALA A 910 4.49 -92.66 55.45
N ARG A 911 3.76 -92.48 54.34
CA ARG A 911 2.71 -93.41 53.93
C ARG A 911 3.28 -94.76 53.45
N ALA A 912 4.36 -94.76 52.66
CA ALA A 912 5.04 -95.99 52.25
C ALA A 912 5.57 -96.81 53.44
N GLU A 913 6.19 -96.17 54.44
CA GLU A 913 6.66 -96.82 55.67
C GLU A 913 5.50 -97.41 56.50
N THR A 914 4.37 -96.72 56.54
CA THR A 914 3.17 -97.20 57.24
C THR A 914 2.59 -98.44 56.56
N PHE A 915 2.57 -98.45 55.23
CA PHE A 915 2.01 -99.55 54.44
C PHE A 915 2.96 -100.76 54.34
N ARG A 916 4.28 -100.53 54.32
CA ARG A 916 5.34 -101.56 54.39
C ARG A 916 6.36 -101.19 55.48
N PRO A 917 6.11 -101.59 56.74
CA PRO A 917 7.04 -101.34 57.84
C PRO A 917 8.43 -101.92 57.57
N GLY A 918 9.47 -101.08 57.68
CA GLY A 918 10.87 -101.47 57.47
C GLY A 918 11.41 -101.25 56.05
N ILE A 919 10.66 -100.59 55.16
CA ILE A 919 11.19 -100.08 53.88
C ILE A 919 12.21 -98.95 54.16
N ASP A 920 13.41 -99.04 53.60
CA ASP A 920 14.48 -98.04 53.77
C ASP A 920 14.49 -97.07 52.59
N LEU A 921 14.02 -95.83 52.81
CA LEU A 921 13.90 -94.81 51.77
C LEU A 921 14.76 -93.57 52.10
N PRO A 922 15.65 -93.14 51.19
CA PRO A 922 16.54 -92.00 51.44
C PRO A 922 15.77 -90.66 51.45
N LEU A 923 16.32 -89.65 52.13
CA LEU A 923 15.90 -88.25 52.00
C LEU A 923 17.00 -87.42 51.33
N PRO A 924 16.64 -86.31 50.66
CA PRO A 924 17.61 -85.30 50.26
C PRO A 924 18.37 -84.80 51.49
N GLN A 925 19.70 -84.65 51.39
CA GLN A 925 20.46 -84.02 52.48
C GLN A 925 20.07 -82.54 52.56
N ARG A 926 19.57 -82.10 53.71
CA ARG A 926 19.40 -80.67 54.01
C ARG A 926 20.78 -80.02 54.16
N GLU A 927 21.29 -79.43 53.08
CA GLU A 927 22.35 -78.44 53.18
C GLU A 927 21.74 -77.05 53.36
N GLY A 928 21.73 -76.54 54.59
CA GLY A 928 21.57 -75.10 54.88
C GLY A 928 20.56 -74.74 56.00
N PRO A 929 20.86 -73.74 56.85
CA PRO A 929 19.96 -73.29 57.91
C PRO A 929 18.75 -72.53 57.37
N LEU A 930 17.61 -72.77 58.03
CA LEU A 930 16.34 -72.05 57.90
C LEU A 930 16.52 -70.53 57.97
N GLY A 931 15.93 -69.82 57.02
CA GLY A 931 15.68 -68.38 57.12
C GLY A 931 16.56 -67.51 56.24
N ALA A 932 16.41 -67.59 54.93
CA ALA A 932 16.59 -66.43 54.06
C ALA A 932 15.23 -66.15 53.41
N PRO A 933 14.62 -64.96 53.60
CA PRO A 933 13.52 -64.57 52.73
C PRO A 933 14.05 -64.64 51.31
N ILE A 934 13.30 -65.28 50.41
CA ILE A 934 13.45 -65.04 48.98
C ILE A 934 13.09 -63.55 48.82
N GLN A 935 14.09 -62.68 48.95
CA GLN A 935 14.08 -61.40 48.27
C GLN A 935 14.00 -61.77 46.81
N LEU A 936 12.77 -61.74 46.29
CA LEU A 936 12.50 -61.51 44.89
C LEU A 936 13.43 -60.35 44.49
N ALA A 937 14.49 -60.70 43.78
CA ALA A 937 15.37 -59.74 43.12
C ALA A 937 14.57 -59.09 42.01
N VAL A 938 13.59 -58.26 42.38
CA VAL A 938 12.84 -57.38 41.47
C VAL A 938 13.69 -56.16 41.11
N SER A 939 14.85 -55.97 41.75
CA SER A 939 15.69 -54.78 41.58
C SER A 939 16.65 -54.81 40.39
N ALA A 940 16.57 -55.79 39.47
CA ALA A 940 17.53 -55.88 38.35
C ALA A 940 16.92 -56.21 36.96
N GLU A 941 15.62 -56.47 36.84
CA GLU A 941 14.96 -56.78 35.55
C GLU A 941 13.92 -55.74 35.10
N LEU A 942 13.78 -54.62 35.82
CA LEU A 942 13.00 -53.45 35.39
C LEU A 942 13.77 -52.51 34.44
N ALA A 943 14.91 -52.95 33.91
CA ALA A 943 15.41 -52.40 32.67
C ALA A 943 14.54 -52.95 31.52
N LEU A 944 13.55 -52.15 31.10
CA LEU A 944 13.15 -52.16 29.69
C LEU A 944 14.44 -52.24 28.85
N PRO A 945 14.55 -53.15 27.87
CA PRO A 945 15.82 -53.43 27.19
C PRO A 945 16.50 -52.13 26.72
N GLU A 946 17.80 -52.02 27.06
CA GLU A 946 18.70 -50.87 26.93
C GLU A 946 18.38 -49.90 25.78
N LEU A 947 18.04 -48.65 26.14
CA LEU A 947 18.16 -47.46 25.28
C LEU A 947 19.12 -46.46 25.96
N SER A 948 20.37 -46.84 26.24
CA SER A 948 21.49 -45.89 26.25
C SER A 948 22.87 -46.54 26.14
N ALA A 949 23.64 -46.04 25.17
CA ALA A 949 25.09 -46.05 24.99
C ALA A 949 25.84 -47.37 24.66
N ARG A 950 26.20 -47.51 23.37
CA ARG A 950 27.53 -48.04 22.99
C ARG A 950 28.59 -46.98 23.30
N GLU A 951 29.44 -47.32 24.25
CA GLU A 951 30.86 -46.97 24.43
C GLU A 951 31.40 -45.70 23.74
N THR A 952 31.74 -44.71 24.56
CA THR A 952 32.83 -43.77 24.28
C THR A 952 34.11 -44.30 24.94
N GLU A 953 35.07 -44.79 24.14
CA GLU A 953 36.47 -44.80 24.55
C GLU A 953 37.10 -43.44 24.16
N GLY A 954 37.58 -42.70 25.17
CA GLY A 954 38.72 -41.79 25.08
C GLY A 954 38.56 -40.47 24.30
N ALA A 955 38.40 -39.36 25.02
CA ALA A 955 38.80 -38.04 24.52
C ALA A 955 40.34 -37.95 24.32
N PRO A 956 40.81 -37.05 23.43
CA PRO A 956 41.26 -35.78 23.99
C PRO A 956 40.68 -34.55 23.26
N ALA A 957 40.28 -33.59 24.11
CA ALA A 957 40.10 -32.15 23.93
C ALA A 957 40.14 -31.52 22.52
N GLY A 958 39.05 -30.85 22.18
CA GLY A 958 39.05 -29.60 21.40
C GLY A 958 37.97 -29.50 20.30
N PHE A 959 37.05 -28.53 20.47
CA PHE A 959 36.10 -27.89 19.54
C PHE A 959 34.59 -28.20 19.68
N ASP A 960 33.83 -27.08 19.68
CA ASP A 960 32.38 -26.90 19.87
C ASP A 960 31.45 -27.72 18.94
N PRO A 961 30.21 -28.02 19.36
CA PRO A 961 29.19 -28.65 18.52
C PRO A 961 28.44 -27.64 17.63
N PRO A 962 28.03 -28.00 16.40
CA PRO A 962 26.98 -27.30 15.67
C PRO A 962 25.58 -27.78 16.13
N ARG A 963 24.68 -26.80 16.25
CA ARG A 963 23.23 -26.95 16.47
C ARG A 963 22.53 -27.72 15.35
N PRO A 964 21.38 -28.35 15.63
CA PRO A 964 20.27 -28.37 14.67
C PRO A 964 18.96 -27.89 15.30
N GLY A 965 18.33 -26.90 14.65
CA GLY A 965 16.95 -26.48 14.88
C GLY A 965 15.96 -27.35 14.12
N PHE A 966 14.75 -27.47 14.66
CA PHE A 966 13.56 -27.95 13.98
C PHE A 966 12.92 -26.81 13.19
N ALA A 967 12.58 -27.06 11.93
CA ALA A 967 11.63 -26.28 11.14
C ALA A 967 10.52 -27.24 10.65
N ILE A 968 9.27 -26.81 10.84
CA ILE A 968 8.04 -27.47 10.40
C ILE A 968 7.92 -27.33 8.88
N GLY A 969 7.55 -28.41 8.18
CA GLY A 969 7.27 -28.38 6.74
C GLY A 969 5.88 -28.90 6.42
N SER A 970 5.01 -28.04 5.88
CA SER A 970 3.81 -28.44 5.14
C SER A 970 4.23 -29.30 3.94
N GLY A 971 3.92 -30.60 3.99
CA GLY A 971 4.47 -31.57 3.03
C GLY A 971 3.58 -31.84 1.82
N THR A 972 4.18 -31.88 0.63
CA THR A 972 3.95 -32.99 -0.31
C THR A 972 5.27 -33.44 -0.94
N ARG A 973 5.53 -34.75 -0.85
CA ARG A 973 6.74 -35.49 -1.24
C ARG A 973 6.87 -35.65 -2.76
N THR A 974 8.08 -35.70 -3.31
CA THR A 974 8.68 -36.95 -3.86
C THR A 974 10.14 -36.80 -4.36
N THR A 975 11.01 -37.69 -3.85
CA THR A 975 12.15 -38.40 -4.48
C THR A 975 13.23 -37.65 -5.30
N LEU A 976 14.47 -37.82 -4.83
CA LEU A 976 15.73 -37.75 -5.60
C LEU A 976 16.22 -39.17 -5.90
N TRP A 977 16.77 -39.41 -7.09
CA TRP A 977 17.90 -40.33 -7.30
C TRP A 977 18.94 -39.64 -8.18
N GLY A 978 20.12 -39.41 -7.61
CA GLY A 978 21.37 -39.93 -8.15
C GLY A 978 22.19 -39.12 -9.18
N THR A 979 23.39 -38.73 -8.71
CA THR A 979 24.67 -38.57 -9.44
C THR A 979 24.85 -37.29 -10.29
N GLY A 980 25.98 -36.57 -10.29
CA GLY A 980 27.27 -36.68 -9.64
C GLY A 980 28.30 -35.74 -10.31
N LEU A 981 29.37 -35.40 -9.58
CA LEU A 981 30.65 -34.77 -10.00
C LEU A 981 30.60 -33.28 -10.41
N ALA A 982 31.59 -32.42 -10.18
CA ALA A 982 32.75 -32.30 -9.28
C ALA A 982 33.52 -31.03 -9.74
N GLY A 983 34.19 -30.35 -8.82
CA GLY A 983 35.39 -29.54 -9.14
C GLY A 983 35.27 -28.04 -8.91
N GLY A 984 35.74 -27.58 -7.75
CA GLY A 984 36.08 -26.17 -7.50
C GLY A 984 37.47 -25.78 -8.01
N ILE A 985 37.83 -24.50 -7.88
CA ILE A 985 39.14 -23.96 -7.44
C ILE A 985 39.12 -22.40 -7.47
N ALA A 986 39.55 -21.83 -6.34
CA ALA A 986 40.32 -20.61 -6.06
C ALA A 986 39.96 -19.22 -6.64
N THR A 987 39.68 -18.33 -5.68
CA THR A 987 40.31 -17.03 -5.38
C THR A 987 41.35 -16.45 -6.36
N ALA A 988 41.12 -15.21 -6.82
CA ALA A 988 42.19 -14.22 -7.08
C ALA A 988 41.64 -12.77 -7.02
N ILE A 989 42.31 -11.94 -6.21
CA ILE A 989 42.22 -10.49 -6.16
C ILE A 989 43.15 -9.91 -7.24
N MET A 990 42.68 -8.95 -8.05
CA MET A 990 43.48 -7.82 -8.55
C MET A 990 42.59 -6.71 -9.13
N ALA A 991 42.89 -5.48 -8.71
CA ALA A 991 42.41 -4.24 -9.27
C ALA A 991 43.15 -3.91 -10.58
N ALA A 992 42.47 -3.33 -11.58
CA ALA A 992 43.02 -2.26 -12.43
C ALA A 992 41.95 -1.62 -13.32
N GLN A 993 42.05 -0.30 -13.35
CA GLN A 993 41.38 0.74 -14.13
C GLN A 993 41.23 0.49 -15.65
N GLY A 994 40.25 1.19 -16.24
CA GLY A 994 40.55 2.00 -17.43
C GLY A 994 39.77 1.73 -18.71
N SER A 995 38.68 2.48 -18.88
CA SER A 995 38.26 3.20 -20.10
C SER A 995 38.12 2.50 -21.47
N ASN A 996 37.00 2.88 -22.09
CA ASN A 996 36.81 3.26 -23.49
C ASN A 996 36.36 2.22 -24.54
N THR A 997 35.11 2.46 -24.98
CA THR A 997 34.64 2.60 -26.36
C THR A 997 34.69 1.41 -27.32
N GLY A 998 33.57 1.16 -27.98
CA GLY A 998 33.58 0.78 -29.39
C GLY A 998 32.64 -0.36 -29.75
N SER A 999 31.46 0.01 -30.23
CA SER A 999 30.55 -0.80 -31.04
C SER A 999 31.26 -1.50 -32.21
N VAL A 1000 30.72 -2.63 -32.69
CA VAL A 1000 30.43 -2.95 -34.12
C VAL A 1000 30.16 -4.47 -34.32
N VAL A 1001 28.90 -4.76 -34.70
CA VAL A 1001 28.41 -5.58 -35.82
C VAL A 1001 28.98 -7.01 -36.08
N ALA A 1002 28.07 -7.96 -35.87
CA ALA A 1002 27.58 -9.06 -36.75
C ALA A 1002 28.48 -9.78 -37.77
N LEU A 1003 28.42 -11.12 -37.72
CA LEU A 1003 28.33 -12.14 -38.81
C LEU A 1003 28.72 -13.49 -38.19
N GLY A 1004 28.05 -14.64 -38.36
CA GLY A 1004 26.94 -15.05 -39.21
C GLY A 1004 26.94 -16.59 -39.30
N ALA A 1005 25.81 -17.14 -39.77
CA ALA A 1005 25.65 -18.46 -40.43
C ALA A 1005 25.75 -19.77 -39.58
N LEU A 1006 24.98 -20.85 -39.79
CA LEU A 1006 23.93 -21.23 -40.76
C LEU A 1006 23.16 -22.47 -40.22
N SER A 1007 21.82 -22.43 -40.28
CA SER A 1007 20.79 -23.44 -40.71
C SER A 1007 21.08 -24.97 -40.63
N THR A 1008 20.17 -25.89 -40.28
CA THR A 1008 18.78 -26.15 -40.78
C THR A 1008 18.04 -27.25 -39.98
N GLY A 1009 16.69 -27.19 -39.95
CA GLY A 1009 15.77 -28.35 -39.85
C GLY A 1009 14.58 -28.14 -38.89
N ALA A 1010 13.50 -27.43 -39.26
CA ALA A 1010 12.31 -27.85 -40.03
C ALA A 1010 11.32 -28.81 -39.31
N LEU A 1011 10.23 -28.25 -38.74
CA LEU A 1011 8.86 -28.76 -38.54
C LEU A 1011 8.14 -27.67 -37.69
N GLY A 1012 6.97 -27.11 -37.97
CA GLY A 1012 5.85 -27.51 -38.79
C GLY A 1012 4.58 -27.52 -37.93
N ILE A 1013 3.78 -26.45 -38.02
CA ILE A 1013 2.33 -26.34 -37.73
C ILE A 1013 1.87 -25.79 -36.36
N ALA A 1014 0.99 -24.80 -36.54
CA ALA A 1014 0.10 -24.00 -35.70
C ALA A 1014 -0.92 -24.69 -34.77
N ILE A 1015 -1.30 -23.95 -33.71
CA ILE A 1015 -2.63 -23.74 -33.10
C ILE A 1015 -3.42 -24.98 -32.62
N TRP A 1016 -3.74 -25.09 -31.31
CA TRP A 1016 -5.10 -24.93 -30.73
C TRP A 1016 -5.16 -25.27 -29.21
N ALA A 1017 -6.24 -24.83 -28.57
CA ALA A 1017 -6.59 -24.84 -27.15
C ALA A 1017 -6.96 -26.23 -26.56
N PRO A 1018 -7.26 -26.34 -25.25
CA PRO A 1018 -8.00 -27.49 -24.70
C PRO A 1018 -9.45 -27.13 -24.27
N GLY A 1019 -10.43 -27.89 -24.81
CA GLY A 1019 -11.76 -28.17 -24.23
C GLY A 1019 -11.62 -29.11 -23.02
N ARG A 1020 -12.60 -29.34 -22.12
CA ARG A 1020 -14.04 -29.67 -22.23
C ARG A 1020 -14.38 -30.87 -23.11
N ASP A 1021 -14.66 -31.99 -22.43
CA ASP A 1021 -15.61 -33.08 -22.71
C ASP A 1021 -15.58 -34.01 -21.46
N ASP A 1022 -16.58 -34.79 -21.04
CA ASP A 1022 -17.60 -35.63 -21.71
C ASP A 1022 -18.93 -35.58 -20.89
N GLY A 1023 -20.12 -36.02 -21.34
CA GLY A 1023 -20.53 -36.76 -22.53
C GLY A 1023 -22.06 -36.93 -22.53
N GLN A 1024 -22.61 -37.22 -23.71
CA GLN A 1024 -24.03 -37.47 -23.99
C GLN A 1024 -24.47 -38.91 -23.66
N GLU A 1025 -25.76 -39.09 -23.35
CA GLU A 1025 -26.54 -40.22 -23.90
C GLU A 1025 -28.04 -39.86 -24.03
N ASP A 1026 -28.65 -40.36 -25.10
CA ASP A 1026 -29.96 -39.99 -25.62
C ASP A 1026 -31.10 -40.96 -25.19
N ALA A 1027 -32.32 -40.40 -25.18
CA ALA A 1027 -33.61 -41.02 -25.51
C ALA A 1027 -34.44 -41.85 -24.48
N LYS A 1028 -35.66 -41.32 -24.30
CA LYS A 1028 -37.00 -41.97 -24.14
C LYS A 1028 -37.52 -42.38 -22.74
N SER A 1029 -38.53 -41.61 -22.34
CA SER A 1029 -39.92 -42.02 -22.06
C SER A 1029 -40.47 -41.86 -20.64
N ASN A 1030 -41.74 -41.42 -20.64
CA ASN A 1030 -42.80 -41.59 -19.63
C ASN A 1030 -42.92 -40.65 -18.41
N LYS A 1031 -43.88 -39.72 -18.58
CA LYS A 1031 -45.14 -39.59 -17.81
C LYS A 1031 -45.12 -39.22 -16.32
N ASN A 1032 -45.89 -38.16 -16.07
CA ASN A 1032 -46.76 -37.88 -14.92
C ASN A 1032 -46.07 -37.53 -13.59
N TYR A 1033 -46.32 -36.33 -13.06
CA TYR A 1033 -47.51 -36.02 -12.26
C TYR A 1033 -47.68 -34.49 -12.12
N SER A 1034 -48.95 -34.08 -12.15
CA SER A 1034 -49.46 -32.73 -11.99
C SER A 1034 -49.79 -32.39 -10.53
N SER A 1035 -49.99 -31.08 -10.31
CA SER A 1035 -51.02 -30.45 -9.46
C SER A 1035 -50.58 -29.85 -8.11
N GLY A 1036 -50.94 -28.57 -7.91
CA GLY A 1036 -51.20 -27.98 -6.60
C GLY A 1036 -50.77 -26.54 -6.38
N ASP A 1037 -51.44 -25.57 -7.01
CA ASP A 1037 -51.68 -24.22 -6.44
C ASP A 1037 -52.88 -24.32 -5.43
N PRO A 1038 -53.22 -23.32 -4.57
CA PRO A 1038 -52.87 -21.88 -4.64
C PRO A 1038 -52.59 -21.13 -3.30
N GLU A 1039 -52.22 -19.84 -3.46
CA GLU A 1039 -52.51 -18.66 -2.60
C GLU A 1039 -51.83 -18.52 -1.22
N VAL A 1040 -51.04 -17.45 -1.02
CA VAL A 1040 -51.45 -16.20 -0.33
C VAL A 1040 -50.49 -15.06 -0.70
N ASP A 1041 -51.11 -13.94 -1.09
CA ASP A 1041 -50.56 -12.62 -1.44
C ASP A 1041 -50.04 -11.87 -0.20
N LEU A 1042 -48.94 -11.11 -0.33
CA LEU A 1042 -48.70 -9.85 0.41
C LEU A 1042 -47.58 -9.06 -0.26
N ASP A 1043 -48.02 -8.01 -0.95
CA ASP A 1043 -47.28 -6.91 -1.57
C ASP A 1043 -46.53 -6.08 -0.50
N LEU A 1044 -45.31 -5.60 -0.80
CA LEU A 1044 -44.95 -4.17 -0.74
C LEU A 1044 -43.51 -3.89 -1.20
N LYS A 1045 -43.45 -2.91 -2.09
CA LYS A 1045 -42.34 -2.35 -2.86
C LYS A 1045 -41.32 -1.53 -2.05
N GLY A 1046 -40.04 -1.69 -2.45
CA GLY A 1046 -39.08 -0.60 -2.77
C GLY A 1046 -38.01 -0.26 -1.72
N PRO A 1047 -36.97 0.53 -2.06
CA PRO A 1047 -36.41 0.85 -3.38
C PRO A 1047 -34.86 0.71 -3.46
N ARG A 1048 -34.37 0.71 -4.71
CA ARG A 1048 -32.96 0.88 -5.10
C ARG A 1048 -32.43 2.25 -4.68
N VAL A 1049 -31.17 2.30 -4.22
CA VAL A 1049 -30.41 3.54 -4.03
C VAL A 1049 -29.42 3.68 -5.19
N GLU A 1050 -29.64 4.68 -6.04
CA GLU A 1050 -28.68 5.20 -7.00
C GLU A 1050 -27.92 6.37 -6.36
N LEU A 1051 -26.59 6.37 -6.50
CA LEU A 1051 -25.72 7.48 -6.07
C LEU A 1051 -25.40 8.35 -7.29
N LYS A 1052 -25.71 9.66 -7.20
CA LYS A 1052 -25.16 10.71 -8.08
C LYS A 1052 -24.51 11.80 -7.22
N PRO A 1053 -23.34 12.33 -7.61
CA PRO A 1053 -22.66 13.38 -6.85
C PRO A 1053 -23.21 14.76 -7.20
N ASP A 1054 -23.41 15.61 -6.19
CA ASP A 1054 -23.55 17.06 -6.38
C ASP A 1054 -22.58 17.80 -5.46
N LEU A 1055 -21.84 18.72 -6.08
CA LEU A 1055 -20.79 19.55 -5.52
C LEU A 1055 -21.39 20.91 -5.15
N SER A 1056 -21.72 21.12 -3.87
CA SER A 1056 -21.65 22.48 -3.30
C SER A 1056 -21.72 22.52 -1.77
N ARG A 1057 -20.67 23.11 -1.20
CA ARG A 1057 -20.62 23.90 0.06
C ARG A 1057 -21.15 23.25 1.35
N GLY A 1058 -20.19 22.80 2.15
CA GLY A 1058 -20.03 23.32 3.52
C GLY A 1058 -20.84 22.67 4.63
N GLY A 1059 -20.23 21.66 5.26
CA GLY A 1059 -20.39 21.36 6.69
C GLY A 1059 -21.59 20.52 7.13
N ALA A 1060 -21.34 19.27 7.53
CA ALA A 1060 -21.61 18.74 8.89
C ALA A 1060 -21.76 17.20 8.90
N LYS A 1061 -21.04 16.57 9.86
CA LYS A 1061 -21.37 15.37 10.64
C LYS A 1061 -22.32 14.32 10.01
N MET A 1062 -21.78 13.16 9.64
CA MET A 1062 -22.56 11.92 9.54
C MET A 1062 -22.69 11.27 10.91
N LEU A 1063 -23.93 11.20 11.42
CA LEU A 1063 -24.34 10.34 12.53
C LEU A 1063 -25.00 9.11 11.90
N LEU A 1064 -24.36 7.95 12.07
CA LEU A 1064 -24.88 6.65 11.66
C LEU A 1064 -25.59 6.03 12.86
N THR A 1065 -26.91 6.19 12.94
CA THR A 1065 -27.77 5.46 13.89
C THR A 1065 -28.27 4.19 13.22
N VAL A 1066 -27.80 3.05 13.71
CA VAL A 1066 -28.36 1.72 13.47
C VAL A 1066 -29.50 1.47 14.46
N PRO A 1067 -30.67 0.96 14.05
CA PRO A 1067 -31.60 0.32 14.96
C PRO A 1067 -31.43 -1.20 14.95
N LEU A 1068 -31.23 -1.75 16.15
CA LEU A 1068 -31.32 -3.16 16.50
C LEU A 1068 -32.72 -3.72 16.21
N ASN A 1069 -32.78 -4.81 15.45
CA ASN A 1069 -33.40 -6.08 15.82
C ASN A 1069 -33.07 -7.17 14.80
#